data_AF-A0A318CZI3-F1
#
_entry.id   AF-A0A318CZI3-F1
#
_cell.length_a   1.000
_cell.length_b   1.000
_cell.length_c   1.000
_cell.angle_alpha   90.00
_cell.angle_beta   90.00
_cell.angle_gamma   90.00
#
_symmetry.space_group_name_H-M   'P 1'
#
loop_
_entity.id
_entity.type
_entity.pdbx_description
1 polymer ?
#
loop_
_entity_poly.entity_id
_entity_poly.type
_entity_poly.pdbx_seq_one_letter_code
_entity_poly.pdbx_strand_id
1 'polypeptide(L)'
;MAADNGEPMRFGQIFMGGKKVSMTGYKGTFSLVVPADTDRLVLTFVDRHQKFVNTTKVLPFNRKGGAVFHEIRLVRKRPAMTLDCSVSNTISLGANGNQSPMAELEIPANSFYGRNGEPYQGLVKASVTFLDPRDISLASAAQSDLSFVSEEGDVLPLRTYGMFSLDFTDEAAVNSLSAGQVRVFLDTAQVNMPVHLEQMKLWSLNRKTGFWEEEGDFAFVQSRRGKREERTFLVGNMEIRERRLFNLDVPESRRCYVKVRSFRGDRFTAGDQLEGVVVSLINLEPAPGFSSNPRAWGRFDSVTTGSNGACVPAFCDERQPHAYSAYVTATLGGEELEAVASSHALSSSIGVQQPYLQKLQYRRSDHQDPRAKRTAFSISVAKPNPNSAEEVNGPIYPYEKLRECEEAPFSAGHFRVYRVEGDRYDYNTVAFNEDDPTSWTEDYLAWWPRPLEFRACYIKLKLIGAQEITVRSRNLGGTHPRTVGQLYGLRDVRSTRDVNQPGVSAVCLEFKCSGTLYDQERVDRTLVKVIPQGHCHMESMNNMLREYLVNHLPLAVNNDTTEFTMLAPLDPLGHNYGIYTVTDQDPTTAKEIALGRCFDGSSDSVSRVMKSNVGVALTFNCEDKPVSQQNVFQSLQTFPGQPPVYNQRMGRGKRGRGHGVKQWGLRLFNKSRQPRQAPIVKAGEPAVQ
;
A
#
# COMPACT_ATOMS: atom_id res chain seq x y z
N MET A 1 -10.79 11.47 -2.67
CA MET A 1 -11.40 11.57 -1.33
C MET A 1 -10.63 12.59 -0.50
N ALA A 2 -11.26 13.15 0.52
CA ALA A 2 -10.62 14.06 1.46
C ALA A 2 -9.54 13.34 2.29
N ALA A 3 -8.45 14.03 2.60
CA ALA A 3 -7.35 13.47 3.39
C ALA A 3 -7.71 13.30 4.89
N ASP A 4 -8.61 14.14 5.40
CA ASP A 4 -8.99 14.23 6.81
C ASP A 4 -9.97 13.13 7.25
N ASN A 5 -11.02 12.89 6.48
CA ASN A 5 -12.13 12.00 6.86
C ASN A 5 -12.60 11.06 5.73
N GLY A 6 -11.93 11.07 4.58
CA GLY A 6 -12.31 10.25 3.43
C GLY A 6 -13.55 10.71 2.66
N GLU A 7 -14.12 11.89 2.93
CA GLU A 7 -15.30 12.39 2.20
C GLU A 7 -15.04 12.37 0.67
N PRO A 8 -15.90 11.74 -0.14
CA PRO A 8 -15.74 11.75 -1.58
C PRO A 8 -16.04 13.13 -2.16
N MET A 9 -15.17 13.64 -3.04
CA MET A 9 -15.50 14.81 -3.86
C MET A 9 -16.54 14.38 -4.89
N ARG A 10 -17.82 14.71 -4.64
CA ARG A 10 -18.95 14.33 -5.48
C ARG A 10 -19.09 15.31 -6.65
N PHE A 11 -19.26 14.80 -7.87
CA PHE A 11 -19.54 15.62 -9.05
C PHE A 11 -18.50 16.73 -9.35
N GLY A 12 -17.27 16.55 -8.87
CA GLY A 12 -16.13 17.44 -9.12
C GLY A 12 -15.62 17.27 -10.55
N GLN A 13 -15.15 18.36 -11.14
CA GLN A 13 -14.72 18.39 -12.53
C GLN A 13 -13.26 17.97 -12.65
N ILE A 14 -12.93 17.20 -13.69
CA ILE A 14 -11.57 16.72 -13.96
C ILE A 14 -11.08 17.36 -15.26
N PHE A 15 -9.93 18.01 -15.20
CA PHE A 15 -9.29 18.70 -16.33
C PHE A 15 -7.93 18.07 -16.66
N MET A 16 -7.62 17.99 -17.95
CA MET A 16 -6.32 17.59 -18.50
C MET A 16 -5.89 18.65 -19.53
N GLY A 17 -4.66 19.18 -19.42
CA GLY A 17 -4.20 20.28 -20.29
C GLY A 17 -5.09 21.53 -20.25
N GLY A 18 -5.81 21.76 -19.15
CA GLY A 18 -6.80 22.84 -19.01
C GLY A 18 -8.17 22.59 -19.68
N LYS A 19 -8.36 21.48 -20.40
CA LYS A 19 -9.66 21.07 -20.97
C LYS A 19 -10.38 20.13 -20.00
N LYS A 20 -11.68 20.32 -19.80
CA LYS A 20 -12.50 19.38 -19.00
C LYS A 20 -12.62 18.06 -19.75
N VAL A 21 -12.21 16.96 -19.12
CA VAL A 21 -12.18 15.61 -19.72
C VAL A 21 -13.14 14.63 -19.04
N SER A 22 -13.40 14.79 -17.73
CA SER A 22 -14.26 13.87 -16.98
C SER A 22 -14.86 14.56 -15.74
N MET A 23 -15.55 13.80 -14.90
CA MET A 23 -16.19 14.23 -13.66
C MET A 23 -16.27 13.06 -12.68
N THR A 24 -16.15 13.32 -11.38
CA THR A 24 -16.32 12.29 -10.36
C THR A 24 -17.79 11.92 -10.12
N GLY A 25 -18.06 10.65 -9.83
CA GLY A 25 -19.38 10.16 -9.43
C GLY A 25 -19.75 10.50 -7.98
N TYR A 26 -20.88 9.97 -7.50
CA TYR A 26 -21.38 10.20 -6.13
C TYR A 26 -20.45 9.64 -5.04
N LYS A 27 -19.79 8.50 -5.31
CA LYS A 27 -18.75 7.92 -4.44
C LYS A 27 -17.37 8.54 -4.66
N GLY A 28 -17.23 9.58 -5.51
CA GLY A 28 -15.94 10.19 -5.85
C GLY A 28 -15.08 9.39 -6.82
N THR A 29 -15.58 8.27 -7.32
CA THR A 29 -14.97 7.44 -8.37
C THR A 29 -14.94 8.18 -9.72
N PHE A 30 -13.97 7.85 -10.57
CA PHE A 30 -13.89 8.34 -11.94
C PHE A 30 -13.14 7.30 -12.80
N SER A 31 -13.36 7.35 -14.11
CA SER A 31 -12.56 6.63 -15.10
C SER A 31 -12.20 7.60 -16.23
N LEU A 32 -11.07 7.35 -16.88
CA LEU A 32 -10.54 8.15 -17.96
C LEU A 32 -9.62 7.29 -18.83
N VAL A 33 -9.81 7.37 -20.15
CA VAL A 33 -8.90 6.75 -21.12
C VAL A 33 -7.67 7.65 -21.26
N VAL A 34 -6.49 7.08 -21.02
CA VAL A 34 -5.20 7.75 -21.14
C VAL A 34 -4.60 7.44 -22.52
N PRO A 35 -3.98 8.41 -23.23
CA PRO A 35 -3.28 8.13 -24.47
C PRO A 35 -2.14 7.12 -24.27
N ALA A 36 -1.89 6.28 -25.27
CA ALA A 36 -0.69 5.43 -25.30
C ALA A 36 0.60 6.28 -25.17
N ASP A 37 1.68 5.66 -24.68
CA ASP A 37 2.98 6.30 -24.45
C ASP A 37 2.96 7.51 -23.48
N THR A 38 1.88 7.68 -22.69
CA THR A 38 1.87 8.65 -21.58
C THR A 38 2.68 8.08 -20.41
N ASP A 39 3.81 8.71 -20.07
CA ASP A 39 4.52 8.41 -18.82
C ASP A 39 3.92 9.17 -17.62
N ARG A 40 3.60 10.46 -17.85
CA ARG A 40 3.31 11.45 -16.79
C ARG A 40 2.00 12.16 -17.09
N LEU A 41 0.91 11.75 -16.43
CA LEU A 41 -0.42 12.32 -16.65
C LEU A 41 -0.74 13.43 -15.64
N VAL A 42 -0.98 14.64 -16.13
CA VAL A 42 -1.38 15.80 -15.30
C VAL A 42 -2.91 15.96 -15.28
N LEU A 43 -3.52 15.78 -14.11
CA LEU A 43 -4.95 15.99 -13.89
C LEU A 43 -5.22 17.05 -12.82
N THR A 44 -6.11 18.00 -13.10
CA THR A 44 -6.63 18.96 -12.12
C THR A 44 -8.07 18.62 -11.72
N PHE A 45 -8.29 18.44 -10.42
CA PHE A 45 -9.58 18.15 -9.79
C PHE A 45 -10.14 19.44 -9.17
N VAL A 46 -11.35 19.83 -9.60
CA VAL A 46 -12.02 21.09 -9.19
C VAL A 46 -13.36 20.76 -8.53
N ASP A 47 -13.51 21.13 -7.26
CA ASP A 47 -14.77 20.95 -6.55
C ASP A 47 -15.74 22.10 -6.84
N ARG A 48 -16.92 21.77 -7.36
CA ARG A 48 -17.98 22.77 -7.63
C ARG A 48 -18.59 23.35 -6.35
N HIS A 49 -18.51 22.65 -5.23
CA HIS A 49 -18.99 23.14 -3.94
C HIS A 49 -17.94 23.94 -3.16
N GLN A 50 -16.73 24.14 -3.73
CA GLN A 50 -15.63 24.89 -3.12
C GLN A 50 -15.21 24.42 -1.71
N LYS A 51 -15.56 23.19 -1.31
CA LYS A 51 -15.15 22.58 -0.03
C LYS A 51 -13.69 22.15 -0.05
N PHE A 52 -13.20 21.70 -1.21
CA PHE A 52 -11.84 21.20 -1.39
C PHE A 52 -10.96 22.20 -2.14
N VAL A 53 -9.66 22.18 -1.84
CA VAL A 53 -8.65 22.91 -2.60
C VAL A 53 -8.57 22.29 -4.00
N ASN A 54 -8.60 23.13 -5.04
CA ASN A 54 -8.40 22.69 -6.42
C ASN A 54 -7.06 21.95 -6.52
N THR A 55 -7.11 20.66 -6.80
CA THR A 55 -5.95 19.78 -6.61
C THR A 55 -5.40 19.30 -7.94
N THR A 56 -4.13 19.57 -8.21
CA THR A 56 -3.41 19.02 -9.37
C THR A 56 -2.63 17.79 -8.92
N LYS A 57 -2.73 16.69 -9.67
CA LYS A 57 -1.92 15.48 -9.48
C LYS A 57 -1.18 15.17 -10.75
N VAL A 58 0.05 14.71 -10.57
CA VAL A 58 0.80 13.95 -11.57
C VAL A 58 0.60 12.47 -11.23
N LEU A 59 0.26 11.66 -12.23
CA LEU A 59 0.04 10.23 -12.10
C LEU A 59 0.97 9.49 -13.07
N PRO A 60 1.77 8.52 -12.59
CA PRO A 60 2.68 7.75 -13.42
C PRO A 60 1.95 6.63 -14.15
N PHE A 61 2.30 6.40 -15.42
CA PHE A 61 1.76 5.33 -16.24
C PHE A 61 2.89 4.53 -16.90
N ASN A 62 2.62 3.27 -17.23
CA ASN A 62 3.55 2.41 -17.94
C ASN A 62 3.34 2.59 -19.45
N ARG A 63 4.41 2.85 -20.22
CA ARG A 63 4.36 2.95 -21.69
C ARG A 63 3.72 1.74 -22.37
N LYS A 64 3.84 0.56 -21.78
CA LYS A 64 3.20 -0.68 -22.28
C LYS A 64 1.67 -0.70 -22.14
N GLY A 65 1.08 0.34 -21.55
CA GLY A 65 -0.35 0.47 -21.32
C GLY A 65 -0.86 -0.31 -20.10
N GLY A 66 -2.18 -0.42 -20.01
CA GLY A 66 -2.90 -1.08 -18.90
C GLY A 66 -3.77 -0.11 -18.09
N ALA A 67 -4.75 -0.66 -17.37
CA ALA A 67 -5.52 0.09 -16.39
C ALA A 67 -4.74 0.20 -15.08
N VAL A 68 -4.62 1.40 -14.52
CA VAL A 68 -3.94 1.66 -13.24
C VAL A 68 -4.91 2.37 -12.29
N PHE A 69 -5.05 1.84 -11.08
CA PHE A 69 -5.86 2.45 -10.04
C PHE A 69 -5.05 3.49 -9.25
N HIS A 70 -5.57 4.71 -9.12
CA HIS A 70 -4.97 5.77 -8.32
C HIS A 70 -5.95 6.32 -7.28
N GLU A 71 -5.56 6.31 -6.01
CA GLU A 71 -6.31 7.01 -4.97
C GLU A 71 -5.92 8.50 -4.93
N ILE A 72 -6.87 9.38 -5.26
CA ILE A 72 -6.65 10.83 -5.23
C ILE A 72 -7.04 11.40 -3.87
N ARG A 73 -6.05 11.81 -3.07
CA ARG A 73 -6.25 12.52 -1.80
C ARG A 73 -6.28 14.04 -2.02
N LEU A 74 -7.28 14.68 -1.39
CA LEU A 74 -7.60 16.11 -1.54
C LEU A 74 -7.53 16.82 -0.17
N VAL A 75 -7.09 18.07 -0.16
CA VAL A 75 -7.10 18.92 1.04
C VAL A 75 -8.42 19.70 1.11
N ARG A 76 -9.03 19.78 2.29
CA ARG A 76 -10.23 20.61 2.55
C ARG A 76 -9.83 22.07 2.74
N LYS A 77 -10.57 23.01 2.13
CA LYS A 77 -10.34 24.44 2.37
C LYS A 77 -10.58 24.77 3.85
N ARG A 78 -9.75 25.63 4.41
CA ARG A 78 -10.03 26.28 5.70
C ARG A 78 -11.24 27.23 5.56
N PRO A 79 -12.07 27.38 6.60
CA PRO A 79 -13.13 28.39 6.61
C PRO A 79 -12.58 29.78 6.31
N ALA A 80 -13.33 30.59 5.57
CA ALA A 80 -12.91 31.95 5.25
C ALA A 80 -12.96 32.86 6.48
N MET A 81 -11.89 33.63 6.70
CA MET A 81 -11.85 34.73 7.66
C MET A 81 -12.17 36.06 6.97
N THR A 82 -12.64 37.05 7.71
CA THR A 82 -12.83 38.41 7.20
C THR A 82 -11.56 39.23 7.44
N LEU A 83 -11.05 39.88 6.40
CA LEU A 83 -9.94 40.84 6.46
C LEU A 83 -10.46 42.25 6.10
N ASP A 84 -9.85 43.28 6.66
CA ASP A 84 -10.13 44.68 6.31
C ASP A 84 -9.01 45.19 5.38
N CYS A 85 -9.37 45.67 4.18
CA CYS A 85 -8.40 46.18 3.21
C CYS A 85 -7.63 47.41 3.70
N SER A 86 -8.18 48.20 4.63
CA SER A 86 -7.59 49.47 5.05
C SER A 86 -6.38 49.33 5.97
N VAL A 87 -6.09 48.11 6.46
CA VAL A 87 -4.99 47.80 7.39
C VAL A 87 -4.09 46.69 6.84
N SER A 88 -2.86 46.57 7.37
CA SER A 88 -2.03 45.39 7.09
C SER A 88 -2.57 44.20 7.88
N ASN A 89 -2.76 43.07 7.19
CA ASN A 89 -3.30 41.83 7.76
C ASN A 89 -2.20 40.77 7.83
N THR A 90 -2.14 40.01 8.93
CA THR A 90 -1.18 38.91 9.09
C THR A 90 -1.89 37.58 9.31
N ILE A 91 -1.50 36.53 8.57
CA ILE A 91 -2.10 35.19 8.61
C ILE A 91 -1.01 34.14 8.88
N SER A 92 -1.12 33.42 9.99
CA SER A 92 -0.18 32.35 10.35
C SER A 92 -0.44 31.05 9.58
N LEU A 93 0.61 30.47 9.00
CA LEU A 93 0.61 29.18 8.32
C LEU A 93 1.18 28.10 9.24
N GLY A 94 0.49 26.97 9.39
CA GLY A 94 0.94 25.86 10.23
C GLY A 94 0.89 26.13 11.74
N ALA A 95 0.04 27.06 12.21
CA ALA A 95 -0.19 27.21 13.65
C ALA A 95 -1.06 26.06 14.18
N ASN A 96 -0.42 25.04 14.78
CA ASN A 96 -1.08 23.83 15.29
C ASN A 96 -0.67 23.57 16.76
N GLY A 97 -1.59 23.79 17.70
CA GLY A 97 -1.37 23.54 19.13
C GLY A 97 -0.21 24.35 19.71
N ASN A 98 0.74 23.66 20.35
CA ASN A 98 1.93 24.27 20.96
C ASN A 98 3.09 24.51 19.97
N GLN A 99 2.92 24.23 18.67
CA GLN A 99 3.98 24.45 17.68
C GLN A 99 3.90 25.85 17.08
N SER A 100 5.05 26.52 17.01
CA SER A 100 5.21 27.78 16.27
C SER A 100 4.74 27.61 14.81
N PRO A 101 4.17 28.67 14.20
CA PRO A 101 3.81 28.65 12.79
C PRO A 101 5.06 28.42 11.93
N MET A 102 4.87 27.77 10.79
CA MET A 102 5.94 27.59 9.80
C MET A 102 6.29 28.91 9.14
N ALA A 103 5.27 29.66 8.72
CA ALA A 103 5.43 30.97 8.11
C ALA A 103 4.26 31.91 8.48
N GLU A 104 4.44 33.21 8.24
CA GLU A 104 3.39 34.23 8.32
C GLU A 104 3.22 34.88 6.94
N LEU A 105 1.98 35.10 6.49
CA LEU A 105 1.64 35.92 5.34
C LEU A 105 1.26 37.32 5.82
N GLU A 106 1.93 38.35 5.33
CA GLU A 106 1.52 39.74 5.54
C GLU A 106 0.98 40.34 4.23
N ILE A 107 -0.27 40.78 4.28
CA ILE A 107 -0.97 41.43 3.17
C ILE A 107 -1.08 42.93 3.51
N PRO A 108 -0.37 43.83 2.81
CA PRO A 108 -0.39 45.26 3.12
C PRO A 108 -1.76 45.90 2.98
N ALA A 109 -1.94 47.06 3.62
CA ALA A 109 -3.14 47.89 3.43
C ALA A 109 -3.27 48.33 1.95
N ASN A 110 -4.52 48.40 1.46
CA ASN A 110 -4.89 48.83 0.11
C ASN A 110 -4.25 48.00 -1.03
N SER A 111 -3.88 46.74 -0.74
CA SER A 111 -3.23 45.83 -1.70
C SER A 111 -4.18 45.00 -2.56
N PHE A 112 -5.47 44.93 -2.21
CA PHE A 112 -6.46 44.12 -2.92
C PHE A 112 -6.99 44.82 -4.18
N TYR A 113 -7.20 44.06 -5.25
CA TYR A 113 -7.74 44.57 -6.51
C TYR A 113 -8.59 43.53 -7.25
N GLY A 114 -9.54 43.98 -8.06
CA GLY A 114 -10.42 43.15 -8.88
C GLY A 114 -9.71 42.52 -10.08
N ARG A 115 -10.37 41.59 -10.78
CA ARG A 115 -9.80 40.93 -11.99
C ARG A 115 -9.42 41.89 -13.13
N ASN A 116 -10.02 43.08 -13.16
CA ASN A 116 -9.75 44.16 -14.10
C ASN A 116 -8.60 45.09 -13.67
N GLY A 117 -7.99 44.87 -12.50
CA GLY A 117 -6.93 45.72 -11.94
C GLY A 117 -7.44 46.87 -11.05
N GLU A 118 -8.75 47.07 -10.94
CA GLU A 118 -9.32 48.15 -10.14
C GLU A 118 -9.10 47.91 -8.63
N PRO A 119 -8.64 48.91 -7.86
CA PRO A 119 -8.47 48.78 -6.41
C PRO A 119 -9.78 48.38 -5.71
N TYR A 120 -9.70 47.43 -4.79
CA TYR A 120 -10.84 47.01 -3.97
C TYR A 120 -10.76 47.66 -2.59
N GLN A 121 -11.88 48.21 -2.12
CA GLN A 121 -12.04 48.71 -0.77
C GLN A 121 -13.24 48.03 -0.10
N GLY A 122 -13.10 47.70 1.18
CA GLY A 122 -14.11 46.99 1.96
C GLY A 122 -13.54 45.75 2.65
N LEU A 123 -14.44 44.81 2.97
CA LEU A 123 -14.11 43.57 3.66
C LEU A 123 -13.85 42.44 2.66
N VAL A 124 -12.79 41.68 2.89
CA VAL A 124 -12.37 40.53 2.05
C VAL A 124 -12.64 39.24 2.80
N LYS A 125 -13.22 38.25 2.12
CA LYS A 125 -13.28 36.87 2.61
C LYS A 125 -12.03 36.13 2.12
N ALA A 126 -11.18 35.72 3.05
CA ALA A 126 -9.93 35.02 2.77
C ALA A 126 -9.96 33.59 3.31
N SER A 127 -9.88 32.61 2.41
CA SER A 127 -9.60 31.20 2.76
C SER A 127 -8.14 30.91 2.46
N VAL A 128 -7.36 30.66 3.51
CA VAL A 128 -5.94 30.30 3.44
C VAL A 128 -5.77 28.90 3.99
N THR A 129 -5.36 27.97 3.13
CA THR A 129 -5.21 26.56 3.48
C THR A 129 -3.75 26.15 3.31
N PHE A 130 -3.11 25.75 4.41
CA PHE A 130 -1.73 25.29 4.44
C PHE A 130 -1.67 23.77 4.57
N LEU A 131 -0.87 23.13 3.73
CA LEU A 131 -0.45 21.74 3.84
C LEU A 131 0.89 21.74 4.59
N ASP A 132 0.81 21.38 5.86
CA ASP A 132 1.93 21.37 6.81
C ASP A 132 2.78 20.11 6.62
N PRO A 133 4.05 20.21 6.19
CA PRO A 133 4.87 19.03 5.93
C PRO A 133 5.28 18.28 7.20
N ARG A 134 5.09 18.88 8.40
CA ARG A 134 5.31 18.19 9.68
C ARG A 134 4.30 17.05 9.90
N ASP A 135 3.19 17.04 9.17
CA ASP A 135 2.24 15.94 9.10
C ASP A 135 2.43 15.13 7.80
N ILE A 136 3.18 14.02 7.91
CA ILE A 136 3.45 13.10 6.80
C ILE A 136 2.17 12.47 6.20
N SER A 137 1.05 12.40 6.93
CA SER A 137 -0.20 11.82 6.40
C SER A 137 -0.75 12.65 5.23
N LEU A 138 -0.47 13.96 5.23
CA LEU A 138 -0.86 14.91 4.19
C LEU A 138 0.01 14.81 2.91
N ALA A 139 1.14 14.11 2.93
CA ALA A 139 2.01 13.97 1.74
C ALA A 139 1.32 13.26 0.56
N SER A 140 0.33 12.40 0.84
CA SER A 140 -0.56 11.82 -0.18
C SER A 140 -1.44 12.87 -0.87
N ALA A 141 -1.83 13.92 -0.12
CA ALA A 141 -2.68 15.02 -0.55
C ALA A 141 -1.90 16.18 -1.21
N ALA A 142 -0.57 16.12 -1.21
CA ALA A 142 0.34 17.08 -1.85
C ALA A 142 -0.06 17.46 -3.28
N GLN A 143 0.26 18.69 -3.68
CA GLN A 143 0.00 19.18 -5.03
C GLN A 143 1.15 18.76 -5.96
N SER A 144 0.79 18.13 -7.07
CA SER A 144 1.75 17.57 -8.05
C SER A 144 2.72 16.52 -7.46
N ASP A 145 3.83 16.30 -8.18
CA ASP A 145 4.97 15.43 -7.86
C ASP A 145 6.16 16.18 -7.23
N LEU A 146 5.97 17.45 -6.83
CA LEU A 146 7.03 18.35 -6.36
C LEU A 146 8.24 18.44 -7.33
N SER A 147 7.99 18.60 -8.63
CA SER A 147 9.06 18.86 -9.62
C SER A 147 8.99 20.24 -10.27
N PHE A 148 10.15 20.73 -10.72
CA PHE A 148 10.31 21.94 -11.56
C PHE A 148 11.21 21.62 -12.76
N VAL A 149 11.31 22.56 -13.69
CA VAL A 149 12.23 22.50 -14.85
C VAL A 149 13.30 23.58 -14.65
N SER A 150 14.58 23.22 -14.74
CA SER A 150 15.70 24.15 -14.59
C SER A 150 15.92 25.02 -15.85
N GLU A 151 16.84 25.98 -15.77
CA GLU A 151 17.20 26.82 -16.93
C GLU A 151 17.81 26.00 -18.09
N GLU A 152 18.47 24.89 -17.77
CA GLU A 152 19.03 23.93 -18.71
C GLU A 152 17.96 23.01 -19.34
N GLY A 153 16.73 23.04 -18.83
CA GLY A 153 15.62 22.17 -19.25
C GLY A 153 15.52 20.84 -18.50
N ASP A 154 16.35 20.60 -17.49
CA ASP A 154 16.31 19.37 -16.69
C ASP A 154 15.14 19.37 -15.70
N VAL A 155 14.47 18.22 -15.57
CA VAL A 155 13.43 18.03 -14.53
C VAL A 155 14.11 17.72 -13.20
N LEU A 156 13.94 18.64 -12.23
CA LEU A 156 14.55 18.57 -10.91
C LEU A 156 13.46 18.50 -9.82
N PRO A 157 13.69 17.77 -8.72
CA PRO A 157 12.77 17.69 -7.61
C PRO A 157 12.91 18.89 -6.66
N LEU A 158 11.82 19.16 -5.94
CA LEU A 158 11.72 20.09 -4.84
C LEU A 158 11.56 19.36 -3.51
N ARG A 159 12.04 19.99 -2.43
CA ARG A 159 11.79 19.59 -1.05
C ARG A 159 10.96 20.68 -0.37
N THR A 160 9.83 20.29 0.23
CA THR A 160 8.85 21.26 0.72
C THR A 160 8.89 21.55 2.22
N TYR A 161 8.93 22.84 2.54
CA TYR A 161 8.67 23.41 3.87
C TYR A 161 7.22 23.92 4.00
N GLY A 162 6.40 23.76 2.95
CA GLY A 162 4.95 23.75 3.06
C GLY A 162 4.23 24.48 1.92
N MET A 163 3.09 23.92 1.54
CA MET A 163 2.29 24.35 0.40
C MET A 163 1.08 25.14 0.90
N PHE A 164 0.72 26.25 0.26
CA PHE A 164 -0.49 27.00 0.60
C PHE A 164 -1.36 27.34 -0.60
N SER A 165 -2.68 27.25 -0.39
CA SER A 165 -3.69 27.75 -1.32
C SER A 165 -4.34 29.01 -0.78
N LEU A 166 -4.46 30.03 -1.63
CA LEU A 166 -5.07 31.32 -1.30
C LEU A 166 -6.31 31.54 -2.15
N ASP A 167 -7.45 31.79 -1.49
CA ASP A 167 -8.70 32.14 -2.14
C ASP A 167 -9.26 33.40 -1.49
N PHE A 168 -9.33 34.49 -2.25
CA PHE A 168 -9.78 35.79 -1.80
C PHE A 168 -11.00 36.21 -2.62
N THR A 169 -12.04 36.63 -1.93
CA THR A 169 -13.26 37.16 -2.54
C THR A 169 -13.74 38.42 -1.83
N ASP A 170 -14.61 39.17 -2.50
CA ASP A 170 -15.37 40.26 -1.88
C ASP A 170 -16.22 39.79 -0.69
N GLU A 171 -16.75 40.74 0.08
CA GLU A 171 -17.56 40.45 1.27
C GLU A 171 -18.73 39.48 1.00
N ALA A 172 -19.35 39.61 -0.18
CA ALA A 172 -20.45 38.77 -0.66
C ALA A 172 -20.03 37.35 -1.09
N ALA A 173 -18.72 37.08 -1.17
CA ALA A 173 -18.12 35.85 -1.69
C ALA A 173 -18.52 35.50 -3.13
N VAL A 174 -18.74 36.52 -3.97
CA VAL A 174 -19.13 36.41 -5.38
C VAL A 174 -17.94 36.67 -6.30
N ASN A 175 -17.19 37.76 -6.08
CA ASN A 175 -16.11 38.18 -6.97
C ASN A 175 -14.75 37.80 -6.39
N SER A 176 -13.93 37.11 -7.17
CA SER A 176 -12.56 36.77 -6.77
C SER A 176 -11.62 37.97 -6.90
N LEU A 177 -10.84 38.21 -5.85
CA LEU A 177 -9.91 39.32 -5.71
C LEU A 177 -8.46 38.84 -5.83
N SER A 178 -7.60 39.72 -6.31
CA SER A 178 -6.14 39.58 -6.36
C SER A 178 -5.50 40.46 -5.28
N ALA A 179 -4.22 40.25 -4.97
CA ALA A 179 -3.51 41.04 -3.96
C ALA A 179 -2.04 41.29 -4.33
N GLY A 180 -1.60 42.55 -4.20
CA GLY A 180 -0.24 43.02 -4.46
C GLY A 180 0.69 42.99 -3.25
N GLN A 181 2.00 42.91 -3.49
CA GLN A 181 3.05 43.14 -2.49
C GLN A 181 2.91 42.28 -1.21
N VAL A 182 2.38 41.06 -1.34
CA VAL A 182 2.20 40.17 -0.20
C VAL A 182 3.56 39.61 0.21
N ARG A 183 3.86 39.65 1.51
CA ARG A 183 5.14 39.19 2.06
C ARG A 183 4.96 37.86 2.77
N VAL A 184 5.88 36.93 2.54
CA VAL A 184 5.94 35.64 3.24
C VAL A 184 7.13 35.67 4.19
N PHE A 185 6.88 35.47 5.48
CA PHE A 185 7.89 35.38 6.53
C PHE A 185 8.03 33.93 6.97
N LEU A 186 8.99 33.19 6.42
CA LEU A 186 9.34 31.83 6.84
C LEU A 186 10.26 31.90 8.08
N ASP A 187 9.89 31.24 9.17
CA ASP A 187 10.70 31.21 10.39
C ASP A 187 11.94 30.33 10.21
N THR A 188 13.14 30.92 10.34
CA THR A 188 14.40 30.18 10.15
C THR A 188 14.55 29.06 11.17
N ALA A 189 13.93 29.16 12.36
CA ALA A 189 13.98 28.11 13.38
C ALA A 189 13.24 26.82 12.97
N GLN A 190 12.50 26.83 11.85
CA GLN A 190 11.83 25.67 11.27
C GLN A 190 12.68 24.95 10.21
N VAL A 191 13.68 25.63 9.64
CA VAL A 191 14.57 25.11 8.59
C VAL A 191 15.84 24.55 9.23
N ASN A 192 15.91 23.23 9.39
CA ASN A 192 17.00 22.59 10.14
C ASN A 192 18.32 22.48 9.36
N MET A 193 18.28 22.47 8.03
CA MET A 193 19.47 22.32 7.19
C MET A 193 20.00 23.71 6.79
N PRO A 194 21.23 24.10 7.17
CA PRO A 194 21.74 25.44 6.90
C PRO A 194 21.74 25.81 5.41
N VAL A 195 22.11 24.87 4.54
CA VAL A 195 22.12 25.06 3.08
C VAL A 195 20.73 25.42 2.53
N HIS A 196 19.66 24.91 3.14
CA HIS A 196 18.29 25.21 2.70
C HIS A 196 17.84 26.62 3.08
N LEU A 197 18.50 27.29 4.03
CA LEU A 197 18.24 28.71 4.32
C LEU A 197 18.70 29.62 3.17
N GLU A 198 19.77 29.23 2.46
CA GLU A 198 20.35 29.98 1.35
C GLU A 198 19.67 29.66 0.00
N GLN A 199 19.07 28.47 -0.13
CA GLN A 199 18.45 27.97 -1.36
C GLN A 199 16.91 28.09 -1.38
N MET A 200 16.30 28.64 -0.32
CA MET A 200 14.85 28.77 -0.21
C MET A 200 14.29 29.69 -1.30
N LYS A 201 13.33 29.18 -2.06
CA LYS A 201 12.62 29.93 -3.11
C LYS A 201 11.11 29.81 -2.92
N LEU A 202 10.40 30.83 -3.41
CA LEU A 202 8.96 30.79 -3.51
C LEU A 202 8.58 30.24 -4.88
N TRP A 203 7.64 29.29 -4.90
CA TRP A 203 7.19 28.62 -6.11
C TRP A 203 5.69 28.74 -6.28
N SER A 204 5.20 28.61 -7.50
CA SER A 204 3.78 28.50 -7.82
C SER A 204 3.50 27.36 -8.79
N LEU A 205 2.29 26.79 -8.74
CA LEU A 205 1.97 25.60 -9.53
C LEU A 205 1.37 25.93 -10.89
N ASN A 206 2.05 25.51 -11.96
CA ASN A 206 1.47 25.45 -13.29
C ASN A 206 0.58 24.20 -13.44
N ARG A 207 -0.73 24.40 -13.30
CA ARG A 207 -1.74 23.32 -13.35
C ARG A 207 -1.87 22.64 -14.73
N LYS A 208 -1.27 23.19 -15.79
CA LYS A 208 -1.27 22.58 -17.13
C LYS A 208 -0.14 21.56 -17.30
N THR A 209 1.05 21.88 -16.78
CA THR A 209 2.27 21.06 -16.91
C THR A 209 2.56 20.22 -15.68
N GLY A 210 1.92 20.53 -14.54
CA GLY A 210 2.22 19.93 -13.24
C GLY A 210 3.51 20.47 -12.59
N PHE A 211 4.32 21.26 -13.30
CA PHE A 211 5.56 21.78 -12.74
C PHE A 211 5.33 22.98 -11.83
N TRP A 212 6.17 23.07 -10.81
CA TRP A 212 6.38 24.29 -10.04
C TRP A 212 7.25 25.25 -10.84
N GLU A 213 6.89 26.52 -10.80
CA GLU A 213 7.59 27.62 -11.47
C GLU A 213 8.04 28.61 -10.39
N GLU A 214 9.24 29.16 -10.53
CA GLU A 214 9.81 30.09 -9.56
C GLU A 214 9.05 31.44 -9.60
N GLU A 215 8.73 31.97 -8.42
CA GLU A 215 8.09 33.30 -8.24
C GLU A 215 9.05 34.33 -7.63
N GLY A 216 10.02 33.90 -6.81
CA GLY A 216 11.03 34.80 -6.27
C GLY A 216 11.87 34.22 -5.12
N ASP A 217 12.96 34.92 -4.84
CA ASP A 217 13.92 34.60 -3.78
C ASP A 217 13.47 35.06 -2.38
N PHE A 218 14.12 34.50 -1.36
CA PHE A 218 13.99 34.91 0.03
C PHE A 218 15.22 35.70 0.52
N ALA A 219 14.99 36.77 1.29
CA ALA A 219 16.03 37.55 1.94
C ALA A 219 15.98 37.41 3.47
N PHE A 220 17.13 37.36 4.14
CA PHE A 220 17.18 37.34 5.61
C PHE A 220 16.76 38.68 6.21
N VAL A 221 15.82 38.64 7.16
CA VAL A 221 15.39 39.80 7.95
C VAL A 221 15.35 39.42 9.43
N GLN A 222 16.09 40.16 10.25
CA GLN A 222 15.99 40.07 11.71
C GLN A 222 14.83 40.92 12.20
N SER A 223 13.88 40.32 12.94
CA SER A 223 12.69 41.02 13.44
C SER A 223 12.72 41.13 14.96
N ARG A 224 12.80 42.38 15.47
CA ARG A 224 12.71 42.69 16.91
C ARG A 224 11.27 43.00 17.32
N ARG A 225 10.40 41.97 17.38
CA ARG A 225 9.05 42.09 17.96
C ARG A 225 9.09 41.92 19.49
N GLY A 226 9.40 43.00 20.20
CA GLY A 226 9.14 43.11 21.65
C GLY A 226 10.13 42.37 22.57
N LYS A 227 9.92 42.52 23.87
CA LYS A 227 10.95 42.41 24.91
C LYS A 227 11.34 40.98 25.34
N ARG A 228 11.16 39.94 24.51
CA ARG A 228 11.50 38.55 24.93
C ARG A 228 11.86 37.50 23.88
N GLU A 229 11.83 37.75 22.57
CA GLU A 229 12.29 36.78 21.56
C GLU A 229 12.84 37.50 20.31
N GLU A 230 14.12 37.30 19.99
CA GLU A 230 14.69 37.69 18.69
C GLU A 230 14.48 36.52 17.71
N ARG A 231 13.56 36.67 16.74
CA ARG A 231 13.31 35.68 15.69
C ARG A 231 13.83 36.21 14.34
N THR A 232 14.53 35.33 13.62
CA THR A 232 15.03 35.62 12.27
C THR A 232 14.09 34.98 11.26
N PHE A 233 13.78 35.70 10.19
CA PHE A 233 12.89 35.25 9.14
C PHE A 233 13.60 35.31 7.79
N LEU A 234 13.25 34.36 6.93
CA LEU A 234 13.41 34.50 5.49
C LEU A 234 12.15 35.22 4.98
N VAL A 235 12.33 36.32 4.23
CA VAL A 235 11.24 37.14 3.70
C VAL A 235 11.25 37.11 2.17
N GLY A 236 10.17 36.60 1.59
CA GLY A 236 9.91 36.58 0.15
C GLY A 236 8.73 37.49 -0.20
N ASN A 237 8.73 38.07 -1.39
CA ASN A 237 7.64 38.90 -1.90
C ASN A 237 6.86 38.14 -2.98
N MET A 238 5.54 38.32 -3.04
CA MET A 238 4.71 37.71 -4.08
C MET A 238 3.50 38.56 -4.47
N GLU A 239 2.93 38.22 -5.63
CA GLU A 239 1.70 38.82 -6.13
C GLU A 239 0.68 37.74 -6.49
N ILE A 240 -0.54 37.89 -5.97
CA ILE A 240 -1.59 36.87 -6.07
C ILE A 240 -2.53 37.25 -7.21
N ARG A 241 -2.26 36.68 -8.40
CA ARG A 241 -3.03 36.89 -9.64
C ARG A 241 -3.89 35.66 -9.98
N GLU A 242 -3.58 34.95 -11.07
CA GLU A 242 -4.26 33.71 -11.48
C GLU A 242 -3.74 32.47 -10.74
N ARG A 243 -2.45 32.49 -10.39
CA ARG A 243 -1.83 31.47 -9.55
C ARG A 243 -2.27 31.67 -8.10
N ARG A 244 -2.68 30.56 -7.48
CA ARG A 244 -3.38 30.49 -6.17
C ARG A 244 -2.87 29.35 -5.30
N LEU A 245 -1.84 28.64 -5.78
CA LEU A 245 -1.16 27.54 -5.12
C LEU A 245 0.32 27.91 -5.14
N PHE A 246 0.88 28.10 -3.95
CA PHE A 246 2.25 28.51 -3.73
C PHE A 246 2.95 27.54 -2.78
N ASN A 247 4.28 27.53 -2.78
CA ASN A 247 5.08 26.55 -2.07
C ASN A 247 6.41 27.14 -1.59
N LEU A 248 6.90 26.67 -0.45
CA LEU A 248 8.13 27.13 0.22
C LEU A 248 9.17 26.03 0.13
N ASP A 249 9.93 26.01 -0.96
CA ASP A 249 10.71 24.83 -1.35
C ASP A 249 12.14 25.17 -1.75
N VAL A 250 13.01 24.18 -1.58
CA VAL A 250 14.38 24.19 -2.08
C VAL A 250 14.54 23.18 -3.22
N PRO A 251 15.26 23.52 -4.31
CA PRO A 251 15.82 22.54 -5.23
C PRO A 251 16.77 21.59 -4.50
N GLU A 252 16.74 20.30 -4.82
CA GLU A 252 17.69 19.34 -4.27
C GLU A 252 18.21 18.39 -5.37
N SER A 253 19.52 18.47 -5.64
CA SER A 253 20.17 17.75 -6.72
C SER A 253 20.76 16.40 -6.28
N ARG A 254 20.96 16.18 -4.97
CA ARG A 254 21.58 14.96 -4.42
C ARG A 254 20.59 13.79 -4.46
N ARG A 255 20.70 12.99 -5.53
CA ARG A 255 19.74 11.94 -5.90
C ARG A 255 20.39 10.56 -5.96
N CYS A 256 19.58 9.55 -5.69
CA CYS A 256 19.85 8.13 -5.87
C CYS A 256 18.56 7.43 -6.35
N TYR A 257 18.67 6.16 -6.76
CA TYR A 257 17.52 5.27 -6.97
C TYR A 257 17.49 4.16 -5.93
N VAL A 258 16.31 3.84 -5.41
CA VAL A 258 16.05 2.72 -4.52
C VAL A 258 15.34 1.62 -5.31
N LYS A 259 15.98 0.46 -5.40
CA LYS A 259 15.44 -0.71 -6.11
C LYS A 259 14.40 -1.43 -5.25
N VAL A 260 13.18 -1.56 -5.74
CA VAL A 260 12.07 -2.27 -5.10
C VAL A 260 11.50 -3.31 -6.06
N ARG A 261 11.29 -4.55 -5.61
CA ARG A 261 10.57 -5.60 -6.35
C ARG A 261 9.31 -6.01 -5.57
N SER A 262 8.21 -6.21 -6.30
CA SER A 262 6.91 -6.63 -5.78
C SER A 262 6.64 -8.10 -6.09
N PHE A 263 6.01 -8.83 -5.17
CA PHE A 263 5.78 -10.28 -5.28
C PHE A 263 4.34 -10.68 -4.91
N ARG A 264 3.86 -11.82 -5.40
CA ARG A 264 2.56 -12.42 -5.04
C ARG A 264 2.46 -12.91 -3.59
N GLY A 265 3.59 -13.15 -2.95
CA GLY A 265 3.67 -13.64 -1.57
C GLY A 265 5.09 -13.66 -1.02
N ASP A 266 5.25 -14.23 0.16
CA ASP A 266 6.47 -14.23 0.98
C ASP A 266 7.59 -15.20 0.52
N ARG A 267 7.38 -15.93 -0.58
CA ARG A 267 8.37 -16.86 -1.16
C ARG A 267 9.50 -16.15 -1.92
N PHE A 268 9.24 -14.93 -2.39
CA PHE A 268 10.20 -14.07 -3.10
C PHE A 268 10.96 -14.78 -4.24
N THR A 269 10.29 -15.56 -5.08
CA THR A 269 10.94 -16.15 -6.27
C THR A 269 10.86 -15.21 -7.47
N ALA A 270 11.78 -15.35 -8.43
CA ALA A 270 11.82 -14.49 -9.61
C ALA A 270 10.53 -14.55 -10.46
N GLY A 271 9.86 -15.72 -10.49
CA GLY A 271 8.61 -15.93 -11.23
C GLY A 271 7.34 -15.46 -10.50
N ASP A 272 7.43 -15.17 -9.20
CA ASP A 272 6.31 -14.65 -8.40
C ASP A 272 6.20 -13.12 -8.43
N GLN A 273 6.99 -12.43 -9.27
CA GLN A 273 6.99 -10.98 -9.33
C GLN A 273 5.69 -10.41 -9.93
N LEU A 274 5.27 -9.27 -9.37
CA LEU A 274 4.11 -8.51 -9.82
C LEU A 274 4.57 -7.25 -10.57
N GLU A 275 4.03 -7.05 -11.77
CA GLU A 275 4.09 -5.80 -12.51
C GLU A 275 2.86 -4.93 -12.21
N GLY A 276 2.90 -3.64 -12.53
CA GLY A 276 1.77 -2.72 -12.34
C GLY A 276 1.58 -2.20 -10.91
N VAL A 277 2.45 -2.58 -9.96
CA VAL A 277 2.42 -2.07 -8.58
C VAL A 277 2.99 -0.66 -8.56
N VAL A 278 2.24 0.30 -8.03
CA VAL A 278 2.70 1.69 -7.86
C VAL A 278 3.49 1.80 -6.56
N VAL A 279 4.80 1.97 -6.65
CA VAL A 279 5.69 2.19 -5.50
C VAL A 279 5.86 3.68 -5.28
N SER A 280 5.66 4.15 -4.05
CA SER A 280 5.82 5.56 -3.67
C SER A 280 6.89 5.71 -2.59
N LEU A 281 7.72 6.73 -2.72
CA LEU A 281 8.80 7.04 -1.78
C LEU A 281 8.69 8.50 -1.34
N ILE A 282 8.72 8.70 -0.01
CA ILE A 282 8.74 10.03 0.61
C ILE A 282 10.09 10.17 1.34
N ASN A 283 10.90 11.15 0.95
CA ASN A 283 12.15 11.46 1.65
C ASN A 283 11.89 12.39 2.82
N LEU A 284 12.36 12.02 4.00
CA LEU A 284 12.14 12.74 5.25
C LEU A 284 13.43 13.43 5.71
N GLU A 285 13.32 14.52 6.48
CA GLU A 285 14.46 14.98 7.30
C GLU A 285 14.68 13.99 8.45
N PRO A 286 15.90 13.46 8.62
CA PRO A 286 16.34 12.83 9.85
C PRO A 286 17.06 13.88 10.73
N ALA A 287 16.93 13.75 12.05
CA ALA A 287 17.26 14.83 12.98
C ALA A 287 18.78 15.11 13.16
N PRO A 288 19.18 16.33 13.54
CA PRO A 288 20.50 16.56 14.11
C PRO A 288 20.70 15.68 15.37
N GLY A 289 21.50 14.62 15.25
CA GLY A 289 21.79 13.67 16.34
C GLY A 289 20.78 12.53 16.54
N PHE A 290 19.69 12.45 15.74
CA PHE A 290 18.67 11.38 15.69
C PHE A 290 18.05 10.97 17.05
N SER A 291 16.81 11.34 17.37
CA SER A 291 15.60 11.03 16.58
C SER A 291 14.50 12.08 16.67
N SER A 292 13.88 12.48 15.55
CA SER A 292 12.64 13.27 15.54
C SER A 292 11.87 13.15 14.22
N ASN A 293 10.62 13.62 14.23
CA ASN A 293 9.74 13.75 13.06
C ASN A 293 10.34 14.65 11.95
N PRO A 294 9.95 14.44 10.67
CA PRO A 294 10.29 15.35 9.57
C PRO A 294 9.76 16.77 9.83
N ARG A 295 10.56 17.79 9.52
CA ARG A 295 10.10 19.19 9.42
C ARG A 295 9.81 19.64 7.98
N ALA A 296 10.44 18.96 7.03
CA ALA A 296 10.19 19.02 5.61
C ALA A 296 10.23 17.60 5.06
N TRP A 297 9.66 17.40 3.88
CA TRP A 297 9.87 16.19 3.10
C TRP A 297 10.01 16.50 1.62
N GLY A 298 10.73 15.63 0.93
CA GLY A 298 10.66 15.52 -0.52
C GLY A 298 9.67 14.43 -0.89
N ARG A 299 8.89 14.66 -1.93
CA ARG A 299 8.20 13.58 -2.63
C ARG A 299 8.80 13.53 -4.02
N PHE A 300 9.19 12.35 -4.44
CA PHE A 300 9.47 12.07 -5.84
C PHE A 300 8.22 11.46 -6.51
N ASP A 301 8.26 11.41 -7.84
CA ASP A 301 7.24 10.68 -8.60
C ASP A 301 7.15 9.21 -8.13
N SER A 302 5.93 8.69 -8.13
CA SER A 302 5.68 7.28 -7.84
C SER A 302 6.09 6.46 -9.06
N VAL A 303 6.65 5.26 -8.89
CA VAL A 303 7.13 4.43 -10.01
C VAL A 303 6.36 3.12 -10.07
N THR A 304 5.81 2.83 -11.25
CA THR A 304 5.09 1.58 -11.54
C THR A 304 6.09 0.45 -11.83
N THR A 305 5.95 -0.69 -11.16
CA THR A 305 6.84 -1.84 -11.38
C THR A 305 6.64 -2.49 -12.74
N GLY A 306 7.76 -2.81 -13.39
CA GLY A 306 7.78 -3.74 -14.54
C GLY A 306 8.39 -5.09 -14.15
N SER A 307 8.72 -5.91 -15.15
CA SER A 307 9.32 -7.25 -14.99
C SER A 307 10.60 -7.30 -14.11
N ASN A 308 11.32 -6.18 -13.99
CA ASN A 308 12.49 -6.03 -13.14
C ASN A 308 12.24 -5.27 -11.83
N GLY A 309 10.99 -5.02 -11.45
CA GLY A 309 10.61 -4.15 -10.34
C GLY A 309 10.62 -2.67 -10.72
N ALA A 310 10.81 -1.79 -9.74
CA ALA A 310 10.88 -0.33 -9.87
C ALA A 310 12.22 0.22 -9.36
N CYS A 311 12.64 1.34 -9.96
CA CYS A 311 13.79 2.15 -9.53
C CYS A 311 13.27 3.49 -9.06
N VAL A 312 13.00 3.59 -7.75
CA VAL A 312 12.29 4.74 -7.19
C VAL A 312 13.30 5.83 -6.84
N PRO A 313 13.24 7.02 -7.46
CA PRO A 313 14.16 8.10 -7.14
C PRO A 313 13.99 8.57 -5.68
N ALA A 314 15.10 8.96 -5.07
CA ALA A 314 15.18 9.38 -3.68
C ALA A 314 16.33 10.38 -3.46
N PHE A 315 16.20 11.25 -2.45
CA PHE A 315 17.31 12.03 -1.92
C PHE A 315 18.27 11.14 -1.12
N CYS A 316 19.57 11.36 -1.29
CA CYS A 316 20.64 10.62 -0.62
C CYS A 316 21.88 11.50 -0.40
N ASP A 317 22.73 11.17 0.55
CA ASP A 317 24.00 11.87 0.77
C ASP A 317 25.20 10.91 0.75
N GLU A 318 26.36 11.44 0.34
CA GLU A 318 27.62 10.70 0.25
C GLU A 318 28.46 10.77 1.53
N ARG A 319 28.39 11.90 2.24
CA ARG A 319 29.19 12.17 3.45
C ARG A 319 28.43 11.81 4.73
N GLN A 320 27.11 11.93 4.71
CA GLN A 320 26.23 11.65 5.84
C GLN A 320 25.19 10.58 5.47
N PRO A 321 25.50 9.28 5.64
CA PRO A 321 24.59 8.15 5.35
C PRO A 321 23.18 8.26 5.94
N HIS A 322 23.04 9.02 7.04
CA HIS A 322 21.79 9.28 7.75
C HIS A 322 21.29 10.72 7.57
N ALA A 323 21.70 11.48 6.54
CA ALA A 323 21.16 12.81 6.22
C ALA A 323 19.79 12.75 5.50
N TYR A 324 19.42 11.59 4.98
CA TYR A 324 18.08 11.31 4.47
C TYR A 324 17.58 9.96 4.98
N SER A 325 16.29 9.92 5.31
CA SER A 325 15.55 8.68 5.35
C SER A 325 14.46 8.69 4.27
N ALA A 326 14.03 7.50 3.88
CA ALA A 326 12.91 7.28 2.97
C ALA A 326 11.84 6.46 3.67
N TYR A 327 10.58 6.81 3.43
CA TYR A 327 9.40 6.03 3.78
C TYR A 327 8.77 5.51 2.49
N VAL A 328 8.67 4.19 2.34
CA VAL A 328 8.28 3.52 1.09
C VAL A 328 6.98 2.76 1.29
N THR A 329 6.04 2.95 0.37
CA THR A 329 4.77 2.22 0.28
C THR A 329 4.58 1.64 -1.12
N ALA A 330 3.73 0.63 -1.26
CA ALA A 330 3.38 0.06 -2.55
C ALA A 330 1.90 -0.31 -2.63
N THR A 331 1.25 -0.03 -3.76
CA THR A 331 -0.19 -0.32 -3.97
C THR A 331 -0.46 -0.98 -5.32
N LEU A 332 -1.47 -1.85 -5.36
CA LEU A 332 -1.96 -2.53 -6.57
C LEU A 332 -3.49 -2.60 -6.51
N GLY A 333 -4.20 -2.09 -7.52
CA GLY A 333 -5.67 -2.10 -7.53
C GLY A 333 -6.34 -1.33 -6.37
N GLY A 334 -5.59 -0.49 -5.65
CA GLY A 334 -6.05 0.16 -4.42
C GLY A 334 -5.77 -0.63 -3.14
N GLU A 335 -5.31 -1.88 -3.24
CA GLU A 335 -4.78 -2.65 -2.10
C GLU A 335 -3.36 -2.17 -1.75
N GLU A 336 -3.06 -2.03 -0.46
CA GLU A 336 -1.70 -1.81 0.04
C GLU A 336 -0.96 -3.14 0.20
N LEU A 337 0.27 -3.26 -0.31
CA LEU A 337 1.11 -4.46 -0.14
C LEU A 337 1.87 -4.42 1.19
N GLU A 338 2.18 -5.59 1.77
CA GLU A 338 3.04 -5.68 2.97
C GLU A 338 4.53 -5.55 2.63
N ALA A 339 5.27 -4.96 3.56
CA ALA A 339 6.73 -4.98 3.55
C ALA A 339 7.28 -6.15 4.39
N VAL A 340 8.50 -6.60 4.10
CA VAL A 340 9.15 -7.70 4.85
C VAL A 340 9.40 -7.31 6.31
N ALA A 341 9.18 -8.22 7.25
CA ALA A 341 9.36 -7.97 8.67
C ALA A 341 10.81 -7.60 9.04
N SER A 342 10.99 -6.64 9.96
CA SER A 342 12.30 -6.23 10.46
C SER A 342 12.92 -7.17 11.51
N SER A 343 12.14 -8.10 12.06
CA SER A 343 12.59 -9.04 13.10
C SER A 343 12.51 -10.49 12.60
N HIS A 344 13.48 -11.30 13.02
CA HIS A 344 13.61 -12.75 12.78
C HIS A 344 13.61 -13.28 11.33
N ALA A 345 13.33 -12.47 10.32
CA ALA A 345 13.58 -12.83 8.93
C ALA A 345 15.10 -12.93 8.65
N LEU A 346 15.52 -13.97 7.93
CA LEU A 346 16.85 -14.03 7.32
C LEU A 346 17.06 -12.76 6.46
N SER A 347 18.25 -12.16 6.46
CA SER A 347 18.56 -10.98 5.63
C SER A 347 18.22 -11.19 4.15
N SER A 348 18.37 -12.44 3.68
CA SER A 348 17.97 -12.91 2.36
C SER A 348 16.50 -12.64 1.99
N SER A 349 15.59 -12.53 2.96
CA SER A 349 14.16 -12.28 2.71
C SER A 349 13.87 -10.81 2.42
N ILE A 350 14.58 -9.87 3.07
CA ILE A 350 14.48 -8.43 2.78
C ILE A 350 15.03 -8.11 1.38
N GLY A 351 15.94 -8.96 0.86
CA GLY A 351 16.59 -8.82 -0.43
C GLY A 351 17.87 -7.98 -0.41
N VAL A 352 18.40 -7.70 0.80
CA VAL A 352 19.63 -6.93 1.03
C VAL A 352 20.51 -7.69 2.01
N GLN A 353 21.78 -7.87 1.68
CA GLN A 353 22.72 -8.61 2.53
C GLN A 353 23.28 -7.75 3.67
N GLN A 354 23.73 -8.41 4.73
CA GLN A 354 24.59 -7.78 5.74
C GLN A 354 26.03 -7.69 5.21
N PRO A 355 26.82 -6.68 5.63
CA PRO A 355 26.51 -5.60 6.57
C PRO A 355 25.70 -4.42 5.97
N TYR A 356 25.49 -4.34 4.65
CA TYR A 356 24.87 -3.16 4.04
C TYR A 356 23.45 -2.87 4.58
N LEU A 357 22.65 -3.91 4.83
CA LEU A 357 21.32 -3.78 5.48
C LEU A 357 21.37 -3.04 6.84
N GLN A 358 22.43 -3.22 7.63
CA GLN A 358 22.61 -2.50 8.90
C GLN A 358 22.85 -1.00 8.70
N LYS A 359 23.66 -0.62 7.70
CA LYS A 359 23.89 0.79 7.29
C LYS A 359 22.59 1.47 6.86
N LEU A 360 21.70 0.74 6.18
CA LEU A 360 20.41 1.24 5.71
C LEU A 360 19.32 1.29 6.80
N GLN A 361 19.55 0.74 8.00
CA GLN A 361 18.63 0.80 9.14
C GLN A 361 17.17 0.43 8.81
N TYR A 362 16.95 -0.64 8.06
CA TYR A 362 15.62 -1.06 7.60
C TYR A 362 14.62 -1.30 8.75
N ARG A 363 13.51 -0.56 8.73
CA ARG A 363 12.41 -0.65 9.71
C ARG A 363 11.05 -0.66 9.02
N ARG A 364 10.34 -1.80 9.09
CA ARG A 364 8.91 -1.89 8.74
C ARG A 364 8.09 -0.99 9.67
N SER A 365 6.95 -0.50 9.21
CA SER A 365 6.08 0.41 9.97
C SER A 365 5.58 -0.16 11.31
N ASP A 366 5.53 -1.48 11.50
CA ASP A 366 5.17 -2.14 12.78
C ASP A 366 6.37 -2.41 13.71
N HIS A 367 7.58 -1.93 13.37
CA HIS A 367 8.81 -2.21 14.13
C HIS A 367 8.82 -1.61 15.55
N GLN A 368 8.10 -0.51 15.79
CA GLN A 368 7.98 0.14 17.10
C GLN A 368 6.61 -0.05 17.73
N ASP A 369 5.54 -0.03 16.93
CA ASP A 369 4.17 -0.31 17.37
C ASP A 369 3.62 -1.52 16.59
N PRO A 370 3.47 -2.69 17.24
CA PRO A 370 2.88 -3.88 16.61
C PRO A 370 1.43 -3.70 16.11
N ARG A 371 0.74 -2.60 16.47
CA ARG A 371 -0.60 -2.24 15.98
C ARG A 371 -0.58 -1.36 14.73
N ALA A 372 0.57 -0.81 14.36
CA ALA A 372 0.70 -0.06 13.11
C ALA A 372 0.51 -0.99 11.90
N LYS A 373 0.09 -0.41 10.77
CA LYS A 373 0.02 -1.14 9.49
C LYS A 373 1.37 -1.76 9.15
N ARG A 374 1.37 -2.85 8.39
CA ARG A 374 2.59 -3.53 7.88
C ARG A 374 2.96 -3.15 6.44
N THR A 375 2.27 -2.16 5.90
CA THR A 375 2.24 -1.83 4.47
C THR A 375 3.30 -0.82 4.01
N ALA A 376 4.26 -0.54 4.88
CA ALA A 376 5.34 0.40 4.60
C ALA A 376 6.65 -0.02 5.27
N PHE A 377 7.76 0.48 4.76
CA PHE A 377 9.04 0.40 5.43
C PHE A 377 9.81 1.71 5.32
N SER A 378 10.81 1.86 6.17
CA SER A 378 11.70 3.01 6.22
C SER A 378 13.16 2.58 6.22
N ILE A 379 14.01 3.40 5.60
CA ILE A 379 15.46 3.20 5.47
C ILE A 379 16.20 4.53 5.59
N SER A 380 17.47 4.49 5.97
CA SER A 380 18.44 5.55 5.69
C SER A 380 18.89 5.46 4.23
N VAL A 381 18.90 6.57 3.49
CA VAL A 381 19.29 6.58 2.08
C VAL A 381 20.73 7.07 1.92
N ALA A 382 21.66 6.17 2.18
CA ALA A 382 23.08 6.42 1.98
C ALA A 382 23.47 6.21 0.51
N LYS A 383 24.17 7.17 -0.12
CA LYS A 383 24.76 6.94 -1.44
C LYS A 383 25.76 5.77 -1.37
N PRO A 384 25.72 4.80 -2.30
CA PRO A 384 26.58 3.62 -2.22
C PRO A 384 28.05 4.00 -2.43
N ASN A 385 28.95 3.42 -1.64
CA ASN A 385 30.39 3.59 -1.80
C ASN A 385 30.88 2.78 -3.01
N PRO A 386 31.45 3.41 -4.07
CA PRO A 386 31.91 2.70 -5.27
C PRO A 386 33.05 1.70 -5.00
N ASN A 387 33.78 1.86 -3.89
CA ASN A 387 34.85 0.95 -3.48
C ASN A 387 34.35 -0.25 -2.64
N SER A 388 33.06 -0.30 -2.29
CA SER A 388 32.47 -1.42 -1.52
C SER A 388 31.70 -2.36 -2.44
N ALA A 389 32.24 -3.55 -2.70
CA ALA A 389 31.62 -4.55 -3.57
C ALA A 389 30.20 -4.97 -3.14
N GLU A 390 29.87 -4.80 -1.85
CA GLU A 390 28.56 -5.09 -1.27
C GLU A 390 27.52 -3.98 -1.53
N GLU A 391 27.97 -2.74 -1.79
CA GLU A 391 27.09 -1.58 -2.04
C GLU A 391 26.89 -1.29 -3.54
N VAL A 392 27.82 -1.72 -4.39
CA VAL A 392 27.78 -1.46 -5.85
C VAL A 392 26.60 -2.13 -6.56
N ASN A 393 26.12 -3.27 -6.07
CA ASN A 393 25.04 -4.05 -6.68
C ASN A 393 23.67 -3.84 -5.99
N GLY A 394 23.36 -2.60 -5.59
CA GLY A 394 22.08 -2.24 -4.97
C GLY A 394 21.97 -2.60 -3.48
N PRO A 395 20.85 -2.24 -2.80
CA PRO A 395 19.59 -1.75 -3.36
C PRO A 395 19.55 -0.26 -3.72
N ILE A 396 20.56 0.53 -3.33
CA ILE A 396 20.65 1.94 -3.70
C ILE A 396 21.65 2.06 -4.86
N TYR A 397 21.28 2.84 -5.88
CA TYR A 397 22.09 3.13 -7.06
C TYR A 397 22.32 4.65 -7.16
N PRO A 398 23.50 5.12 -7.60
CA PRO A 398 23.70 6.54 -7.94
C PRO A 398 22.73 7.03 -9.02
N TYR A 399 22.43 8.33 -9.05
CA TYR A 399 21.49 8.92 -10.01
C TYR A 399 21.94 8.75 -11.47
N GLU A 400 23.25 8.73 -11.71
CA GLU A 400 23.84 8.54 -13.04
C GLU A 400 23.64 7.11 -13.56
N LYS A 401 23.19 6.18 -12.70
CA LYS A 401 23.10 4.73 -12.94
C LYS A 401 21.65 4.22 -13.01
N LEU A 402 20.70 5.04 -13.47
CA LEU A 402 19.30 4.63 -13.70
C LEU A 402 19.20 3.31 -14.47
N ARG A 403 19.88 3.20 -15.61
CA ARG A 403 19.83 2.02 -16.47
C ARG A 403 20.34 0.76 -15.76
N GLU A 404 21.42 0.86 -14.99
CA GLU A 404 21.93 -0.27 -14.19
C GLU A 404 20.91 -0.71 -13.13
N CYS A 405 20.18 0.24 -12.53
CA CYS A 405 19.08 -0.08 -11.63
C CYS A 405 17.94 -0.79 -12.38
N GLU A 406 17.49 -0.27 -13.53
CA GLU A 406 16.35 -0.83 -14.29
C GLU A 406 16.64 -2.25 -14.81
N GLU A 407 17.82 -2.45 -15.38
CA GLU A 407 18.30 -3.74 -15.92
C GLU A 407 18.86 -4.69 -14.83
N ALA A 408 18.95 -4.25 -13.57
CA ALA A 408 19.55 -5.01 -12.47
C ALA A 408 19.02 -6.45 -12.36
N PRO A 409 19.89 -7.49 -12.31
CA PRO A 409 19.47 -8.88 -12.23
C PRO A 409 18.75 -9.20 -10.91
N PHE A 410 18.04 -10.33 -10.87
CA PHE A 410 17.32 -10.76 -9.66
C PHE A 410 18.22 -10.99 -8.43
N SER A 411 19.50 -11.32 -8.66
CA SER A 411 20.53 -11.51 -7.62
C SER A 411 21.07 -10.20 -7.03
N ALA A 412 20.84 -9.05 -7.67
CA ALA A 412 21.23 -7.75 -7.13
C ALA A 412 20.36 -7.36 -5.93
N GLY A 413 20.91 -6.54 -5.03
CA GLY A 413 20.20 -6.03 -3.86
C GLY A 413 18.94 -5.27 -4.26
N HIS A 414 17.84 -5.57 -3.59
CA HIS A 414 16.55 -4.91 -3.79
C HIS A 414 15.68 -5.06 -2.55
N PHE A 415 14.88 -4.05 -2.22
CA PHE A 415 13.85 -4.20 -1.20
C PHE A 415 12.65 -4.97 -1.75
N ARG A 416 11.95 -5.69 -0.87
CA ARG A 416 10.79 -6.49 -1.24
C ARG A 416 9.51 -6.00 -0.57
N VAL A 417 8.47 -5.93 -1.37
CA VAL A 417 7.07 -5.82 -0.93
C VAL A 417 6.30 -6.99 -1.52
N TYR A 418 5.29 -7.49 -0.83
CA TYR A 418 4.49 -8.62 -1.29
C TYR A 418 3.02 -8.38 -1.05
N ARG A 419 2.20 -8.85 -1.99
CA ARG A 419 0.77 -9.01 -1.75
C ARG A 419 0.60 -10.11 -0.71
N VAL A 420 -0.25 -9.88 0.29
CA VAL A 420 -0.63 -10.93 1.23
C VAL A 420 -1.75 -11.76 0.62
N GLU A 421 -1.40 -12.69 -0.27
CA GLU A 421 -2.28 -13.80 -0.66
C GLU A 421 -2.37 -14.80 0.52
N GLY A 422 -2.89 -14.33 1.65
CA GLY A 422 -2.87 -15.02 2.94
C GLY A 422 -4.12 -14.83 3.80
N ASP A 423 -4.89 -13.76 3.57
CA ASP A 423 -6.23 -13.61 4.14
C ASP A 423 -7.34 -14.07 3.18
N ARG A 424 -7.01 -14.24 1.89
CA ARG A 424 -7.94 -14.68 0.84
C ARG A 424 -7.22 -15.47 -0.26
N TYR A 425 -7.82 -16.56 -0.74
CA TYR A 425 -7.42 -17.28 -1.97
C TYR A 425 -8.66 -17.55 -2.83
N ASP A 426 -8.73 -16.92 -4.00
CA ASP A 426 -9.84 -17.07 -4.94
C ASP A 426 -9.34 -17.84 -6.17
N TYR A 427 -9.92 -19.02 -6.43
CA TYR A 427 -9.71 -19.80 -7.65
C TYR A 427 -11.06 -20.01 -8.36
N ASN A 428 -11.11 -19.74 -9.65
CA ASN A 428 -12.24 -20.07 -10.53
C ASN A 428 -11.74 -21.04 -11.59
N THR A 429 -12.57 -22.03 -11.95
CA THR A 429 -12.26 -22.97 -13.05
C THR A 429 -12.33 -22.27 -14.42
N VAL A 430 -13.25 -21.32 -14.56
CA VAL A 430 -13.30 -20.39 -15.70
C VAL A 430 -12.74 -19.06 -15.24
N ALA A 431 -11.70 -18.57 -15.92
CA ALA A 431 -11.11 -17.27 -15.62
C ALA A 431 -12.12 -16.14 -15.95
N PHE A 432 -12.23 -15.18 -15.04
CA PHE A 432 -13.02 -13.96 -15.23
C PHE A 432 -12.29 -12.82 -14.52
N ASN A 433 -12.13 -11.69 -15.19
CA ASN A 433 -11.56 -10.48 -14.61
C ASN A 433 -12.69 -9.60 -14.08
N GLU A 434 -12.75 -9.41 -12.76
CA GLU A 434 -13.83 -8.63 -12.12
C GLU A 434 -13.71 -7.12 -12.42
N ASP A 435 -12.52 -6.65 -12.80
CA ASP A 435 -12.28 -5.28 -13.29
C ASP A 435 -12.64 -5.07 -14.77
N ASP A 436 -12.91 -6.15 -15.51
CA ASP A 436 -13.29 -6.11 -16.92
C ASP A 436 -14.47 -7.08 -17.20
N PRO A 437 -15.72 -6.60 -17.08
CA PRO A 437 -16.90 -7.39 -17.40
C PRO A 437 -16.94 -7.92 -18.84
N THR A 438 -16.15 -7.38 -19.77
CA THR A 438 -16.06 -7.90 -21.15
C THR A 438 -15.20 -9.17 -21.26
N SER A 439 -14.44 -9.51 -20.21
CA SER A 439 -13.74 -10.80 -20.06
C SER A 439 -14.67 -11.99 -19.78
N TRP A 440 -15.98 -11.76 -19.66
CA TRP A 440 -16.98 -12.80 -19.46
C TRP A 440 -17.02 -13.78 -20.64
N THR A 441 -17.21 -15.06 -20.32
CA THR A 441 -17.25 -16.16 -21.31
C THR A 441 -18.46 -17.07 -21.08
N GLU A 442 -19.01 -17.59 -22.19
CA GLU A 442 -20.14 -18.52 -22.22
C GLU A 442 -19.71 -19.93 -21.79
N ASP A 443 -19.53 -20.15 -20.48
CA ASP A 443 -19.12 -21.43 -19.91
C ASP A 443 -20.02 -21.89 -18.76
N TYR A 444 -20.32 -23.18 -18.72
CA TYR A 444 -21.14 -23.84 -17.69
C TYR A 444 -20.54 -23.76 -16.28
N LEU A 445 -19.22 -23.62 -16.16
CA LEU A 445 -18.47 -23.51 -14.92
C LEU A 445 -18.09 -22.07 -14.57
N ALA A 446 -18.67 -21.07 -15.25
CA ALA A 446 -18.48 -19.66 -14.91
C ALA A 446 -18.98 -19.35 -13.49
N TRP A 447 -18.16 -18.66 -12.69
CA TRP A 447 -18.57 -18.20 -11.35
C TRP A 447 -19.74 -17.22 -11.43
N TRP A 448 -19.73 -16.38 -12.46
CA TRP A 448 -20.77 -15.41 -12.78
C TRP A 448 -21.52 -15.88 -14.04
N PRO A 449 -22.74 -16.43 -13.93
CA PRO A 449 -23.44 -17.01 -15.08
C PRO A 449 -24.09 -15.97 -16.00
N ARG A 450 -24.09 -14.68 -15.63
CA ARG A 450 -24.70 -13.59 -16.39
C ARG A 450 -23.74 -12.39 -16.45
N PRO A 451 -23.50 -11.77 -17.63
CA PRO A 451 -22.58 -10.64 -17.77
C PRO A 451 -23.16 -9.29 -17.33
N LEU A 452 -24.44 -9.22 -16.94
CA LEU A 452 -25.15 -8.00 -16.56
C LEU A 452 -25.86 -8.09 -15.19
N GLU A 453 -25.71 -9.22 -14.49
CA GLU A 453 -26.40 -9.49 -13.22
C GLU A 453 -25.51 -10.38 -12.34
N PHE A 454 -24.67 -9.72 -11.53
CA PHE A 454 -23.68 -10.37 -10.69
C PHE A 454 -24.24 -10.56 -9.28
N ARG A 455 -24.62 -11.80 -8.95
CA ARG A 455 -25.12 -12.17 -7.62
C ARG A 455 -24.01 -12.75 -6.75
N ALA A 456 -23.61 -12.01 -5.71
CA ALA A 456 -22.62 -12.43 -4.72
C ALA A 456 -23.31 -13.10 -3.51
N CYS A 457 -22.69 -14.17 -2.99
CA CYS A 457 -23.17 -14.90 -1.82
C CYS A 457 -22.05 -15.11 -0.79
N TYR A 458 -22.32 -14.74 0.47
CA TYR A 458 -21.43 -14.98 1.60
C TYR A 458 -22.16 -15.71 2.72
N ILE A 459 -21.46 -16.60 3.42
CA ILE A 459 -21.93 -17.25 4.65
C ILE A 459 -21.05 -16.82 5.83
N LYS A 460 -21.68 -16.51 6.97
CA LYS A 460 -20.96 -16.09 8.18
C LYS A 460 -20.74 -17.26 9.13
N LEU A 461 -19.49 -17.49 9.51
CA LEU A 461 -19.11 -18.48 10.50
C LEU A 461 -18.51 -17.82 11.73
N LYS A 462 -18.83 -18.37 12.90
CA LYS A 462 -18.12 -18.16 14.17
C LYS A 462 -17.19 -19.34 14.43
N LEU A 463 -15.99 -19.07 14.91
CA LEU A 463 -14.95 -20.04 15.20
C LEU A 463 -14.47 -19.81 16.64
N ILE A 464 -14.56 -20.83 17.48
CA ILE A 464 -14.08 -20.81 18.87
C ILE A 464 -12.73 -21.53 18.88
N GLY A 465 -11.66 -20.84 19.31
CA GLY A 465 -10.29 -21.35 19.29
C GLY A 465 -9.24 -20.25 19.48
N ALA A 466 -8.05 -20.60 19.97
CA ALA A 466 -7.01 -19.62 20.31
C ALA A 466 -6.32 -18.98 19.09
N GLN A 467 -6.32 -19.67 17.95
CA GLN A 467 -5.63 -19.27 16.73
C GLN A 467 -6.60 -18.83 15.63
N GLU A 468 -6.14 -17.92 14.77
CA GLU A 468 -6.83 -17.64 13.50
C GLU A 468 -6.61 -18.82 12.56
N ILE A 469 -7.67 -19.23 11.88
CA ILE A 469 -7.64 -20.35 10.95
C ILE A 469 -8.23 -19.92 9.60
N THR A 470 -7.74 -20.55 8.55
CA THR A 470 -8.29 -20.38 7.21
C THR A 470 -9.51 -21.28 7.04
N VAL A 471 -10.59 -20.78 6.45
CA VAL A 471 -11.78 -21.58 6.11
C VAL A 471 -11.95 -21.57 4.60
N ARG A 472 -12.11 -22.76 4.01
CA ARG A 472 -12.28 -22.99 2.57
C ARG A 472 -13.75 -23.22 2.22
N SER A 473 -14.26 -22.55 1.18
CA SER A 473 -15.43 -22.99 0.44
C SER A 473 -14.97 -23.74 -0.82
N ARG A 474 -15.60 -24.88 -1.08
CA ARG A 474 -15.44 -25.67 -2.31
C ARG A 474 -16.81 -25.76 -2.97
N ASN A 475 -16.88 -25.30 -4.22
CA ASN A 475 -18.14 -25.02 -4.90
C ASN A 475 -18.26 -25.91 -6.14
N LEU A 476 -19.19 -26.87 -6.10
CA LEU A 476 -19.43 -27.80 -7.20
C LEU A 476 -20.81 -27.57 -7.82
N GLY A 477 -21.03 -28.00 -9.07
CA GLY A 477 -22.38 -28.15 -9.60
C GLY A 477 -23.15 -29.25 -8.87
N GLY A 478 -24.44 -29.03 -8.63
CA GLY A 478 -25.23 -29.89 -7.73
C GLY A 478 -26.47 -30.49 -8.37
N THR A 479 -27.20 -29.76 -9.22
CA THR A 479 -28.45 -30.25 -9.84
C THR A 479 -28.51 -30.12 -11.36
N HIS A 480 -27.64 -29.32 -11.98
CA HIS A 480 -27.65 -29.14 -13.43
C HIS A 480 -26.84 -30.25 -14.15
N PRO A 481 -27.42 -31.00 -15.11
CA PRO A 481 -26.79 -32.21 -15.67
C PRO A 481 -25.38 -32.03 -16.24
N ARG A 482 -25.06 -30.82 -16.73
CA ARG A 482 -23.73 -30.51 -17.30
C ARG A 482 -22.68 -30.11 -16.26
N THR A 483 -23.06 -29.80 -15.02
CA THR A 483 -22.15 -29.31 -13.97
C THR A 483 -22.08 -30.20 -12.73
N VAL A 484 -23.01 -31.17 -12.54
CA VAL A 484 -23.03 -32.05 -11.34
C VAL A 484 -21.64 -32.64 -11.06
N GLY A 485 -21.11 -32.37 -9.86
CA GLY A 485 -19.81 -32.85 -9.39
C GLY A 485 -18.58 -32.11 -9.94
N GLN A 486 -18.74 -31.22 -10.92
CA GLN A 486 -17.67 -30.41 -11.48
C GLN A 486 -17.42 -29.15 -10.64
N LEU A 487 -16.19 -28.65 -10.64
CA LEU A 487 -15.76 -27.52 -9.81
C LEU A 487 -16.05 -26.18 -10.50
N TYR A 488 -16.72 -25.26 -9.81
CA TYR A 488 -16.78 -23.84 -10.18
C TYR A 488 -15.55 -23.08 -9.68
N GLY A 489 -15.16 -23.35 -8.43
CA GLY A 489 -14.08 -22.62 -7.78
C GLY A 489 -13.91 -22.90 -6.29
N LEU A 490 -12.82 -22.36 -5.76
CA LEU A 490 -12.45 -22.38 -4.34
C LEU A 490 -12.38 -20.95 -3.81
N ARG A 491 -12.71 -20.78 -2.52
CA ARG A 491 -12.49 -19.54 -1.77
C ARG A 491 -11.92 -19.89 -0.43
N ASP A 492 -10.71 -19.46 -0.11
CA ASP A 492 -10.21 -19.53 1.25
C ASP A 492 -10.27 -18.14 1.87
N VAL A 493 -10.65 -18.03 3.13
CA VAL A 493 -10.61 -16.78 3.89
C VAL A 493 -10.08 -17.04 5.30
N ARG A 494 -9.15 -16.22 5.78
CA ARG A 494 -8.63 -16.28 7.16
C ARG A 494 -9.63 -15.68 8.15
N SER A 495 -9.79 -16.30 9.32
CA SER A 495 -10.68 -15.78 10.35
C SER A 495 -10.13 -14.51 11.01
N THR A 496 -11.02 -13.56 11.27
CA THR A 496 -10.74 -12.32 11.99
C THR A 496 -11.02 -12.52 13.48
N ARG A 497 -10.03 -12.30 14.35
CA ARG A 497 -10.21 -12.36 15.82
C ARG A 497 -11.13 -11.25 16.33
N ASP A 498 -11.93 -11.58 17.35
CA ASP A 498 -12.68 -10.59 18.12
C ASP A 498 -11.74 -9.89 19.12
N VAL A 499 -11.72 -8.56 19.10
CA VAL A 499 -10.87 -7.74 19.97
C VAL A 499 -11.33 -7.80 21.45
N ASN A 500 -12.62 -8.03 21.68
CA ASN A 500 -13.25 -8.02 23.01
C ASN A 500 -13.45 -9.44 23.57
N GLN A 501 -13.39 -10.48 22.74
CA GLN A 501 -13.60 -11.88 23.13
C GLN A 501 -12.40 -12.76 22.76
N PRO A 502 -11.42 -12.93 23.67
CA PRO A 502 -10.28 -13.81 23.42
C PRO A 502 -10.75 -15.24 23.18
N GLY A 503 -10.14 -15.92 22.20
CA GLY A 503 -10.56 -17.26 21.79
C GLY A 503 -11.79 -17.30 20.86
N VAL A 504 -12.26 -16.15 20.37
CA VAL A 504 -13.31 -16.09 19.33
C VAL A 504 -12.74 -15.42 18.07
N SER A 505 -13.02 -16.03 16.92
CA SER A 505 -12.85 -15.41 15.60
C SER A 505 -14.08 -15.64 14.73
N ALA A 506 -14.20 -14.90 13.64
CA ALA A 506 -15.29 -15.05 12.68
C ALA A 506 -14.79 -14.87 11.24
N VAL A 507 -15.52 -15.43 10.28
CA VAL A 507 -15.20 -15.33 8.86
C VAL A 507 -16.48 -15.14 8.04
N CYS A 508 -16.38 -14.30 7.01
CA CYS A 508 -17.39 -14.14 5.98
C CYS A 508 -16.86 -14.79 4.71
N LEU A 509 -17.35 -15.98 4.41
CA LEU A 509 -16.82 -16.86 3.38
C LEU A 509 -17.65 -16.74 2.09
N GLU A 510 -17.01 -16.37 0.98
CA GLU A 510 -17.68 -16.34 -0.32
C GLU A 510 -17.99 -17.76 -0.81
N PHE A 511 -19.16 -17.95 -1.41
CA PHE A 511 -19.52 -19.18 -2.12
C PHE A 511 -20.29 -18.85 -3.41
N LYS A 512 -20.27 -19.79 -4.36
CA LYS A 512 -20.97 -19.64 -5.64
C LYS A 512 -22.48 -19.72 -5.40
N CYS A 513 -23.21 -18.67 -5.78
CA CYS A 513 -24.67 -18.66 -5.72
C CYS A 513 -25.31 -19.67 -6.68
N SER A 514 -26.39 -20.31 -6.23
CA SER A 514 -27.34 -21.03 -7.08
C SER A 514 -28.10 -20.07 -8.01
N GLY A 515 -28.48 -20.56 -9.18
CA GLY A 515 -29.22 -19.77 -10.18
C GLY A 515 -29.33 -20.47 -11.52
N THR A 516 -29.90 -19.78 -12.51
CA THR A 516 -29.77 -20.21 -13.92
C THR A 516 -28.34 -20.01 -14.41
N LEU A 517 -27.88 -20.91 -15.27
CA LEU A 517 -26.58 -20.80 -15.94
C LEU A 517 -26.69 -19.89 -17.18
N TYR A 518 -25.60 -19.72 -17.92
CA TYR A 518 -25.53 -18.78 -19.05
C TYR A 518 -26.52 -19.12 -20.17
N ASP A 519 -26.85 -20.41 -20.34
CA ASP A 519 -27.83 -20.92 -21.31
C ASP A 519 -29.28 -20.60 -20.95
N GLN A 520 -29.54 -20.18 -19.71
CA GLN A 520 -30.85 -19.86 -19.14
C GLN A 520 -31.87 -21.02 -19.15
N GLU A 521 -31.50 -22.22 -19.59
CA GLU A 521 -32.41 -23.37 -19.73
C GLU A 521 -32.88 -23.91 -18.37
N ARG A 522 -31.96 -24.00 -17.41
CA ARG A 522 -32.21 -24.66 -16.12
C ARG A 522 -31.38 -24.08 -14.97
N VAL A 523 -31.92 -24.21 -13.78
CA VAL A 523 -31.26 -23.83 -12.51
C VAL A 523 -30.27 -24.91 -12.07
N ASP A 524 -29.04 -24.48 -11.76
CA ASP A 524 -28.12 -25.26 -10.93
C ASP A 524 -28.22 -24.79 -9.47
N ARG A 525 -28.47 -25.72 -8.56
CA ARG A 525 -28.27 -25.50 -7.13
C ARG A 525 -26.84 -25.91 -6.80
N THR A 526 -25.97 -24.94 -6.59
CA THR A 526 -24.55 -25.19 -6.32
C THR A 526 -24.39 -25.98 -5.03
N LEU A 527 -23.59 -27.06 -5.08
CA LEU A 527 -23.18 -27.82 -3.91
C LEU A 527 -21.96 -27.13 -3.27
N VAL A 528 -22.17 -26.51 -2.13
CA VAL A 528 -21.17 -25.75 -1.37
C VAL A 528 -20.73 -26.59 -0.18
N LYS A 529 -19.42 -26.82 -0.06
CA LYS A 529 -18.78 -27.44 1.09
C LYS A 529 -17.87 -26.45 1.80
N VAL A 530 -18.05 -26.27 3.09
CA VAL A 530 -17.30 -25.35 3.97
C VAL A 530 -16.39 -26.16 4.89
N ILE A 531 -15.09 -25.89 4.84
CA ILE A 531 -14.03 -26.70 5.43
C ILE A 531 -13.04 -25.80 6.20
N PRO A 532 -13.14 -25.68 7.53
CA PRO A 532 -12.09 -25.08 8.35
C PRO A 532 -10.77 -25.86 8.18
N GLN A 533 -9.68 -25.17 7.84
CA GLN A 533 -8.35 -25.75 7.65
C GLN A 533 -7.63 -25.91 9.01
N GLY A 534 -8.28 -26.58 9.95
CA GLY A 534 -7.83 -26.77 11.33
C GLY A 534 -8.48 -27.99 11.98
N HIS A 535 -8.14 -28.27 13.24
CA HIS A 535 -8.77 -29.35 14.01
C HIS A 535 -10.09 -28.84 14.61
N CYS A 536 -11.10 -28.71 13.75
CA CYS A 536 -12.40 -28.13 14.08
C CYS A 536 -13.54 -29.12 13.93
N HIS A 537 -14.58 -28.94 14.74
CA HIS A 537 -15.87 -29.62 14.61
C HIS A 537 -17.01 -28.61 14.68
N MET A 538 -18.06 -28.82 13.88
CA MET A 538 -19.26 -28.00 13.88
C MET A 538 -20.02 -28.21 15.20
N GLU A 539 -20.20 -27.13 15.95
CA GLU A 539 -20.91 -27.10 17.22
C GLU A 539 -22.40 -26.84 16.99
N SER A 540 -22.73 -25.85 16.15
CA SER A 540 -24.11 -25.41 15.95
C SER A 540 -24.36 -24.78 14.58
N MET A 541 -25.64 -24.76 14.19
CA MET A 541 -26.16 -24.15 12.97
C MET A 541 -27.41 -23.36 13.32
N ASN A 542 -27.56 -22.19 12.70
CA ASN A 542 -28.72 -21.32 12.80
C ASN A 542 -30.03 -22.07 12.49
N ASN A 543 -31.04 -21.91 13.35
CA ASN A 543 -32.31 -22.65 13.26
C ASN A 543 -33.10 -22.32 11.98
N MET A 544 -33.19 -21.04 11.58
CA MET A 544 -33.87 -20.64 10.35
C MET A 544 -33.16 -21.17 9.11
N LEU A 545 -31.81 -21.23 9.13
CA LEU A 545 -31.05 -21.87 8.05
C LEU A 545 -31.31 -23.39 7.99
N ARG A 546 -31.35 -24.07 9.14
CA ARG A 546 -31.69 -25.50 9.22
C ARG A 546 -33.07 -25.79 8.65
N GLU A 547 -34.08 -25.03 9.08
CA GLU A 547 -35.47 -25.15 8.59
C GLU A 547 -35.57 -24.88 7.08
N TYR A 548 -34.90 -23.82 6.60
CA TYR A 548 -34.84 -23.52 5.17
C TYR A 548 -34.25 -24.69 4.38
N LEU A 549 -33.10 -25.24 4.80
CA LEU A 549 -32.43 -26.33 4.10
C LEU A 549 -33.27 -27.62 4.10
N VAL A 550 -33.94 -27.95 5.21
CA VAL A 550 -34.83 -29.14 5.30
C VAL A 550 -36.03 -29.02 4.36
N ASN A 551 -36.63 -27.83 4.25
CA ASN A 551 -37.81 -27.60 3.42
C ASN A 551 -37.50 -27.51 1.90
N HIS A 552 -36.24 -27.27 1.51
CA HIS A 552 -35.84 -27.09 0.11
C HIS A 552 -35.05 -28.28 -0.45
N LEU A 553 -35.73 -29.41 -0.64
CA LEU A 553 -35.19 -30.65 -1.22
C LEU A 553 -34.56 -30.46 -2.62
N PRO A 554 -33.54 -31.27 -3.01
CA PRO A 554 -32.93 -32.35 -2.24
C PRO A 554 -31.98 -31.84 -1.15
N LEU A 555 -31.71 -32.68 -0.15
CA LEU A 555 -30.78 -32.36 0.93
C LEU A 555 -29.34 -32.69 0.54
N ALA A 556 -28.39 -31.84 0.96
CA ALA A 556 -26.98 -32.21 0.97
C ALA A 556 -26.69 -33.14 2.16
N VAL A 557 -25.93 -34.20 1.92
CA VAL A 557 -25.56 -35.18 2.95
C VAL A 557 -24.46 -34.60 3.84
N ASN A 558 -24.72 -34.54 5.15
CA ASN A 558 -23.79 -34.08 6.18
C ASN A 558 -23.48 -35.24 7.14
N ASN A 559 -22.47 -36.04 6.82
CA ASN A 559 -22.06 -37.20 7.61
C ASN A 559 -20.80 -36.95 8.47
N ASP A 560 -20.11 -35.84 8.25
CA ASP A 560 -18.88 -35.45 8.92
C ASP A 560 -19.15 -34.14 9.69
N THR A 561 -18.57 -34.00 10.89
CA THR A 561 -18.68 -32.77 11.69
C THR A 561 -17.51 -31.81 11.46
N THR A 562 -16.43 -32.24 10.80
CA THR A 562 -15.26 -31.39 10.50
C THR A 562 -15.50 -30.41 9.35
N GLU A 563 -16.59 -30.60 8.61
CA GLU A 563 -16.99 -29.82 7.45
C GLU A 563 -18.52 -29.66 7.42
N PHE A 564 -19.02 -28.69 6.64
CA PHE A 564 -20.45 -28.51 6.42
C PHE A 564 -20.78 -28.42 4.93
N THR A 565 -21.79 -29.14 4.47
CA THR A 565 -22.22 -29.19 3.06
C THR A 565 -23.68 -28.75 2.91
N MET A 566 -23.95 -27.85 1.97
CA MET A 566 -25.30 -27.42 1.61
C MET A 566 -25.48 -27.30 0.09
N LEU A 567 -26.73 -27.40 -0.38
CA LEU A 567 -27.09 -26.80 -1.67
C LEU A 567 -27.40 -25.32 -1.42
N ALA A 568 -26.69 -24.43 -2.12
CA ALA A 568 -26.83 -23.00 -1.95
C ALA A 568 -28.30 -22.53 -2.16
N PRO A 569 -28.81 -21.60 -1.33
CA PRO A 569 -30.14 -21.04 -1.47
C PRO A 569 -30.40 -20.43 -2.86
N LEU A 570 -31.64 -20.56 -3.35
CA LEU A 570 -32.09 -19.80 -4.51
C LEU A 570 -32.63 -18.43 -4.09
N ASP A 571 -33.32 -18.36 -2.96
CA ASP A 571 -33.91 -17.13 -2.44
C ASP A 571 -32.84 -16.14 -1.93
N PRO A 572 -33.11 -14.82 -1.98
CA PRO A 572 -32.20 -13.81 -1.45
C PRO A 572 -32.24 -13.81 0.08
N LEU A 573 -31.49 -14.72 0.71
CA LEU A 573 -31.36 -14.77 2.18
C LEU A 573 -30.54 -13.59 2.72
N GLY A 574 -30.75 -13.32 4.00
CA GLY A 574 -30.10 -12.25 4.78
C GLY A 574 -29.77 -12.66 6.22
N HIS A 575 -29.49 -11.67 7.07
CA HIS A 575 -28.90 -11.84 8.41
C HIS A 575 -29.55 -12.90 9.31
N ASN A 576 -30.88 -13.06 9.24
CA ASN A 576 -31.62 -14.08 10.00
C ASN A 576 -31.13 -15.51 9.77
N TYR A 577 -30.59 -15.80 8.58
CA TYR A 577 -30.04 -17.11 8.19
C TYR A 577 -28.51 -17.17 8.28
N GLY A 578 -27.85 -16.02 8.51
CA GLY A 578 -26.40 -15.86 8.41
C GLY A 578 -25.81 -16.05 7.01
N ILE A 579 -26.66 -16.04 5.97
CA ILE A 579 -26.29 -16.01 4.57
C ILE A 579 -26.65 -14.63 4.01
N TYR A 580 -25.73 -14.02 3.29
CA TYR A 580 -25.81 -12.65 2.80
C TYR A 580 -25.72 -12.66 1.29
N THR A 581 -26.77 -12.18 0.64
CA THR A 581 -26.85 -12.13 -0.82
C THR A 581 -27.07 -10.70 -1.33
N VAL A 582 -26.42 -10.36 -2.43
CA VAL A 582 -26.57 -9.10 -3.16
C VAL A 582 -26.47 -9.40 -4.65
N THR A 583 -27.31 -8.73 -5.44
CA THR A 583 -27.21 -8.72 -6.90
C THR A 583 -26.97 -7.28 -7.34
N ASP A 584 -25.98 -7.05 -8.22
CA ASP A 584 -25.67 -5.75 -8.81
C ASP A 584 -25.27 -5.90 -10.30
N GLN A 585 -25.12 -4.80 -11.02
CA GLN A 585 -24.59 -4.78 -12.39
C GLN A 585 -23.05 -4.77 -12.42
N ASP A 586 -22.41 -4.45 -11.29
CA ASP A 586 -20.95 -4.53 -11.10
C ASP A 586 -20.59 -5.68 -10.12
N PRO A 587 -19.75 -6.67 -10.52
CA PRO A 587 -19.36 -7.78 -9.66
C PRO A 587 -18.64 -7.31 -8.38
N THR A 588 -17.84 -6.25 -8.48
CA THR A 588 -17.08 -5.70 -7.35
C THR A 588 -18.02 -5.06 -6.33
N THR A 589 -18.95 -4.20 -6.77
CA THR A 589 -19.99 -3.63 -5.89
C THR A 589 -20.87 -4.71 -5.26
N ALA A 590 -21.28 -5.75 -6.01
CA ALA A 590 -22.05 -6.87 -5.45
C ALA A 590 -21.28 -7.58 -4.32
N LYS A 591 -20.00 -7.89 -4.55
CA LYS A 591 -19.11 -8.49 -3.55
C LYS A 591 -18.92 -7.60 -2.32
N GLU A 592 -18.61 -6.32 -2.50
CA GLU A 592 -18.39 -5.35 -1.40
C GLU A 592 -19.61 -5.24 -0.47
N ILE A 593 -20.81 -5.08 -1.05
CA ILE A 593 -22.04 -4.91 -0.25
C ILE A 593 -22.38 -6.21 0.49
N ALA A 594 -22.27 -7.38 -0.16
CA ALA A 594 -22.56 -8.66 0.47
C ALA A 594 -21.59 -8.98 1.61
N LEU A 595 -20.28 -8.72 1.40
CA LEU A 595 -19.25 -8.85 2.42
C LEU A 595 -19.47 -7.87 3.58
N GLY A 596 -19.77 -6.61 3.28
CA GLY A 596 -20.02 -5.57 4.30
C GLY A 596 -21.26 -5.85 5.16
N ARG A 597 -22.34 -6.38 4.56
CA ARG A 597 -23.54 -6.88 5.27
C ARG A 597 -23.19 -8.05 6.20
N CYS A 598 -22.40 -8.99 5.69
CA CYS A 598 -21.91 -10.13 6.46
C CYS A 598 -21.05 -9.68 7.66
N PHE A 599 -20.11 -8.75 7.46
CA PHE A 599 -19.29 -8.16 8.53
C PHE A 599 -20.16 -7.51 9.61
N ASP A 600 -21.15 -6.71 9.21
CA ASP A 600 -22.06 -6.01 10.14
C ASP A 600 -22.99 -6.94 10.90
N GLY A 601 -23.30 -8.11 10.32
CA GLY A 601 -24.31 -9.04 10.83
C GLY A 601 -25.74 -8.63 10.44
N SER A 602 -25.93 -7.74 9.48
CA SER A 602 -27.21 -7.09 9.13
C SER A 602 -27.50 -7.16 7.63
N SER A 603 -28.77 -7.10 7.22
CA SER A 603 -29.15 -6.91 5.81
C SER A 603 -29.24 -5.44 5.42
N ASP A 604 -29.46 -4.55 6.37
CA ASP A 604 -29.87 -3.16 6.11
C ASP A 604 -28.68 -2.19 6.17
N SER A 605 -27.54 -2.66 6.70
CA SER A 605 -26.33 -1.89 6.96
C SER A 605 -25.07 -2.68 6.55
N VAL A 606 -23.97 -1.95 6.32
CA VAL A 606 -22.66 -2.50 5.95
C VAL A 606 -21.60 -2.02 6.94
N SER A 607 -20.63 -2.89 7.26
CA SER A 607 -19.52 -2.61 8.16
C SER A 607 -18.20 -3.05 7.54
N ARG A 608 -17.12 -2.33 7.89
CA ARG A 608 -15.73 -2.75 7.63
C ARG A 608 -15.09 -3.47 8.83
N VAL A 609 -15.81 -3.57 9.95
CA VAL A 609 -15.40 -4.27 11.17
C VAL A 609 -16.29 -5.50 11.37
N MET A 610 -15.66 -6.66 11.52
CA MET A 610 -16.34 -7.94 11.73
C MET A 610 -17.00 -8.00 13.11
N LYS A 611 -18.33 -8.07 13.17
CA LYS A 611 -19.06 -8.40 14.42
C LYS A 611 -19.19 -9.92 14.55
N SER A 612 -18.35 -10.53 15.38
CA SER A 612 -18.21 -12.00 15.47
C SER A 612 -19.50 -12.78 15.82
N ASN A 613 -20.38 -12.17 16.62
CA ASN A 613 -21.52 -12.84 17.26
C ASN A 613 -22.90 -12.50 16.66
N VAL A 614 -22.97 -11.70 15.59
CA VAL A 614 -24.25 -11.22 15.01
C VAL A 614 -24.46 -11.78 13.61
N GLY A 615 -25.62 -12.37 13.34
CA GLY A 615 -25.99 -12.89 12.02
C GLY A 615 -25.14 -14.08 11.58
N VAL A 616 -24.83 -14.99 12.50
CA VAL A 616 -24.01 -16.18 12.26
C VAL A 616 -24.88 -17.32 11.70
N ALA A 617 -24.36 -18.03 10.69
CA ALA A 617 -24.99 -19.23 10.12
C ALA A 617 -24.51 -20.52 10.80
N LEU A 618 -23.20 -20.62 11.07
CA LEU A 618 -22.54 -21.82 11.59
C LEU A 618 -21.55 -21.45 12.68
N THR A 619 -21.44 -22.28 13.71
CA THR A 619 -20.39 -22.20 14.73
C THR A 619 -19.55 -23.47 14.69
N PHE A 620 -18.22 -23.31 14.63
CA PHE A 620 -17.26 -24.40 14.80
C PHE A 620 -16.43 -24.16 16.06
N ASN A 621 -16.11 -25.24 16.76
CA ASN A 621 -15.16 -25.27 17.85
C ASN A 621 -13.86 -25.92 17.36
N CYS A 622 -12.72 -25.32 17.67
CA CYS A 622 -11.42 -25.62 17.07
C CYS A 622 -10.34 -25.78 18.15
N GLU A 623 -9.76 -26.96 18.21
CA GLU A 623 -8.78 -27.33 19.23
C GLU A 623 -7.35 -27.04 18.78
N ASP A 624 -6.52 -26.54 19.71
CA ASP A 624 -5.08 -26.43 19.50
C ASP A 624 -4.45 -27.83 19.43
N LYS A 625 -3.79 -28.15 18.32
CA LYS A 625 -2.95 -29.34 18.25
C LYS A 625 -1.82 -29.23 19.29
N PRO A 626 -1.64 -30.19 20.21
CA PRO A 626 -0.38 -30.29 20.93
C PRO A 626 0.74 -30.50 19.90
N VAL A 627 1.84 -29.74 20.04
CA VAL A 627 3.01 -29.79 19.14
C VAL A 627 3.83 -31.05 19.43
N SER A 628 3.25 -32.22 19.17
CA SER A 628 3.85 -33.53 19.42
C SER A 628 3.34 -34.60 18.46
N GLN A 629 3.37 -34.33 17.16
CA GLN A 629 3.46 -35.38 16.13
C GLN A 629 4.13 -34.81 14.87
N GLN A 630 5.38 -35.22 14.64
CA GLN A 630 6.11 -34.89 13.44
C GLN A 630 5.36 -35.41 12.22
N ASN A 631 5.26 -34.59 11.19
CA ASN A 631 4.52 -34.93 9.98
C ASN A 631 5.29 -36.04 9.23
N VAL A 632 4.65 -37.17 8.94
CA VAL A 632 5.28 -38.39 8.38
C VAL A 632 5.95 -38.14 7.01
N PHE A 633 5.62 -37.03 6.35
CA PHE A 633 6.27 -36.60 5.11
C PHE A 633 7.64 -35.89 5.30
N GLN A 634 7.98 -35.40 6.49
CA GLN A 634 9.31 -34.81 6.74
C GLN A 634 10.41 -35.86 6.97
N SER A 635 10.07 -37.08 7.40
CA SER A 635 11.03 -38.17 7.59
C SER A 635 11.45 -38.88 6.29
N LEU A 636 10.91 -38.47 5.13
CA LEU A 636 11.25 -39.04 3.80
C LEU A 636 12.16 -38.14 2.95
N GLN A 637 12.47 -36.93 3.39
CA GLN A 637 13.40 -36.01 2.71
C GLN A 637 14.77 -35.91 3.39
N THR A 638 14.97 -36.58 4.52
CA THR A 638 16.27 -36.71 5.18
C THR A 638 16.73 -38.17 5.12
N PHE A 639 17.92 -38.39 4.56
CA PHE A 639 18.59 -39.68 4.30
C PHE A 639 18.06 -40.54 3.13
N PRO A 640 18.67 -40.43 1.93
CA PRO A 640 18.60 -41.49 0.94
C PRO A 640 19.51 -42.66 1.36
N GLY A 641 18.90 -43.82 1.65
CA GLY A 641 19.59 -45.12 1.63
C GLY A 641 19.87 -45.78 2.99
N GLN A 642 18.88 -46.48 3.54
CA GLN A 642 19.05 -47.74 4.27
C GLN A 642 17.73 -48.55 4.27
N PRO A 643 17.75 -49.89 4.11
CA PRO A 643 16.54 -50.70 4.07
C PRO A 643 15.90 -50.85 5.47
N PRO A 644 14.57 -51.01 5.56
CA PRO A 644 13.85 -50.97 6.83
C PRO A 644 14.13 -52.17 7.73
N VAL A 645 14.59 -51.91 8.96
CA VAL A 645 14.73 -52.91 10.01
C VAL A 645 13.37 -53.15 10.67
N TYR A 646 12.77 -54.30 10.40
CA TYR A 646 11.55 -54.74 11.07
C TYR A 646 11.86 -55.15 12.52
N ASN A 647 11.33 -54.43 13.51
CA ASN A 647 11.48 -54.76 14.92
C ASN A 647 10.10 -54.90 15.59
N GLN A 648 9.51 -56.10 15.48
CA GLN A 648 8.47 -56.54 16.39
C GLN A 648 9.06 -56.71 17.80
N ARG A 649 8.42 -56.13 18.83
CA ARG A 649 8.65 -56.51 20.24
C ARG A 649 7.33 -56.72 20.98
N MET A 650 6.81 -57.93 20.86
CA MET A 650 6.04 -58.60 21.91
C MET A 650 6.93 -59.72 22.45
N GLY A 651 7.39 -59.61 23.69
CA GLY A 651 8.33 -60.57 24.26
C GLY A 651 7.63 -61.67 25.05
N ARG A 652 7.97 -62.95 24.79
CA ARG A 652 7.82 -64.03 25.79
C ARG A 652 8.64 -65.28 25.44
N GLY A 653 9.63 -65.58 26.29
CA GLY A 653 9.89 -66.97 26.73
C GLY A 653 11.07 -67.77 26.16
N LYS A 654 11.98 -68.14 27.09
CA LYS A 654 12.73 -69.42 27.19
C LYS A 654 13.93 -69.71 26.25
N ARG A 655 15.12 -69.71 26.90
CA ARG A 655 16.18 -70.76 26.93
C ARG A 655 16.47 -71.59 25.67
N GLY A 656 17.71 -71.53 25.16
CA GLY A 656 18.31 -72.54 24.27
C GLY A 656 19.83 -72.38 24.11
N ARG A 657 20.60 -73.48 24.19
CA ARG A 657 22.08 -73.53 24.09
C ARG A 657 22.56 -73.67 22.64
N GLY A 658 23.77 -73.17 22.35
CA GLY A 658 24.84 -74.03 21.81
C GLY A 658 25.33 -73.79 20.36
N HIS A 659 26.67 -73.75 20.21
CA HIS A 659 27.49 -73.88 18.98
C HIS A 659 27.24 -72.85 17.83
N GLY A 660 28.22 -72.50 17.00
CA GLY A 660 29.66 -72.77 16.99
C GLY A 660 30.28 -72.54 15.59
N VAL A 661 31.61 -72.38 15.54
CA VAL A 661 32.49 -72.46 14.33
C VAL A 661 32.41 -71.25 13.33
N LYS A 662 33.44 -70.40 13.14
CA LYS A 662 34.79 -70.52 12.49
C LYS A 662 34.76 -70.42 10.94
N GLN A 663 35.32 -69.36 10.34
CA GLN A 663 36.60 -69.37 9.57
C GLN A 663 36.80 -68.16 8.60
N TRP A 664 37.99 -67.54 8.70
CA TRP A 664 38.93 -67.11 7.62
C TRP A 664 38.47 -66.07 6.55
N GLY A 665 39.30 -65.14 6.06
CA GLY A 665 40.67 -64.77 6.46
C GLY A 665 41.43 -63.94 5.39
N LEU A 666 42.51 -63.25 5.81
CA LEU A 666 43.65 -62.75 5.00
C LEU A 666 43.38 -61.58 3.99
N ARG A 667 44.05 -60.40 4.07
CA ARG A 667 45.49 -60.03 3.81
C ARG A 667 45.83 -59.93 2.30
N LEU A 668 46.62 -58.99 1.73
CA LEU A 668 47.51 -57.89 2.18
C LEU A 668 47.68 -56.81 1.07
N PHE A 669 48.06 -55.56 1.45
CA PHE A 669 49.05 -54.62 0.84
C PHE A 669 49.22 -54.45 -0.69
N ASN A 670 49.37 -53.17 -1.13
CA ASN A 670 50.71 -52.67 -1.54
C ASN A 670 50.88 -51.14 -1.36
N LYS A 671 52.12 -50.62 -1.56
CA LYS A 671 52.64 -49.36 -0.97
C LYS A 671 53.38 -48.45 -1.98
N SER A 672 53.57 -47.18 -1.61
CA SER A 672 54.58 -46.20 -2.15
C SER A 672 54.26 -45.54 -3.52
N ARG A 673 54.77 -44.35 -3.92
CA ARG A 673 55.97 -43.55 -3.52
C ARG A 673 55.73 -42.00 -3.54
N GLN A 674 56.52 -41.29 -2.75
CA GLN A 674 57.01 -39.89 -2.92
C GLN A 674 58.57 -39.98 -3.16
N PRO A 675 59.44 -38.92 -3.32
CA PRO A 675 59.40 -37.58 -2.70
C PRO A 675 60.13 -36.38 -3.42
N ARG A 676 60.35 -35.27 -2.67
CA ARG A 676 61.37 -34.16 -2.80
C ARG A 676 61.13 -33.04 -3.84
N GLN A 677 61.59 -31.78 -3.72
CA GLN A 677 62.04 -30.82 -2.65
C GLN A 677 63.10 -29.87 -3.27
N ALA A 678 62.95 -28.53 -3.16
CA ALA A 678 64.03 -27.53 -2.95
C ALA A 678 63.49 -26.08 -2.76
N PRO A 679 64.13 -25.16 -1.98
CA PRO A 679 63.62 -23.80 -1.68
C PRO A 679 64.69 -22.65 -1.75
N ILE A 680 64.51 -21.57 -0.94
CA ILE A 680 65.38 -20.36 -0.69
C ILE A 680 65.23 -19.30 -1.84
N VAL A 681 65.35 -17.94 -1.75
CA VAL A 681 66.20 -17.02 -0.93
C VAL A 681 65.45 -15.88 -0.17
N LYS A 682 65.76 -14.58 -0.33
CA LYS A 682 65.40 -13.44 0.56
C LYS A 682 65.49 -12.03 -0.10
N ALA A 683 64.71 -11.09 0.48
CA ALA A 683 65.00 -9.67 0.83
C ALA A 683 65.08 -8.53 -0.22
N GLY A 684 64.51 -7.37 0.15
CA GLY A 684 64.66 -6.06 -0.51
C GLY A 684 63.64 -4.99 -0.07
N GLU A 685 64.03 -4.12 0.87
CA GLU A 685 63.42 -2.81 1.22
C GLU A 685 64.52 -1.73 0.96
N PRO A 686 64.29 -0.39 0.99
CA PRO A 686 63.06 0.40 1.07
C PRO A 686 63.03 1.65 0.13
N ALA A 687 62.10 2.59 0.40
CA ALA A 687 62.22 4.07 0.29
C ALA A 687 61.75 4.86 -0.98
N VAL A 688 60.78 5.75 -0.71
CA VAL A 688 60.63 7.18 -1.12
C VAL A 688 60.72 7.58 -2.61
N GLN A 689 59.57 7.95 -3.17
CA GLN A 689 59.25 9.35 -3.54
C GLN A 689 57.74 9.59 -3.56
#